data_AF-A0A397SP69-F1
#
_entry.id   AF-A0A397SP69-F1
#
_cell.length_a   1.000
_cell.length_b   1.000
_cell.length_c   1.000
_cell.angle_alpha   90.00
_cell.angle_beta   90.00
_cell.angle_gamma   90.00
#
_symmetry.space_group_name_H-M   'P 1'
#
loop_
_entity.id
_entity.type
_entity.pdbx_description
1 polymer ?
#
loop_
_entity_poly.entity_id
_entity_poly.type
_entity_poly.pdbx_seq_one_letter_code
_entity_poly.pdbx_strand_id
1 'polypeptide(L)'
;MSLITSACLPRLRREIIELYNEPLKGIKVKLHENDITSMCLILTFHQGPFCNLRLHFKVKIPSEYPHEPPYISIQTPVSHPNVIGDFICADILEPHDVYRDSRGYNGGYTPGYLLKYIFLQLLSFFSNNDVEQEFGYFSKITSSQLQQENLKNNSERIVKAYKCKICGFNHSTASEPLMAILTDEELQKEMLEADAGSSSIISKAKPRIISVDTTTSSSSYTSTATINDLDDDAWLHIIEFLPDRDIVILSSVYSRIRTLVQFYNILIRRQLVCFFLRKSFKECVLGVGVNVSGRPNKREITLSEFDLFSYEAYKDHNVRTGIWGGNFTNFLPIALHQPHFKRALPIIQSSLMKLKGESGNLWNSSVILKTIPSLMNTTIVALMKACDESGQSVRSKVFKASEKALQGYCLLLHLLLMLSKQFPEIITEAENKVNSFVDLDGRNRNKNSVPNLGDFMIYLFLAKNVSWSGFVPCFLEELLSRNVVWYLNKSPGLSYLEKNDYVSEYRLEETFRLSGTSLRLVMFQVAFLKMVKDKEQDMNRRYGYPSNEMSLSLLSLIKKIYAVNSWDIFFDMIDFPLPKEDCEPEVCNMLINAIKDSENSGYHQNPYTKNELFHMRRLKDPEIPTPNSWLDNKNRIVEIDLINQHGVVENLSFHPGDRNNRENASKRNAFYGISDNSYGNTNRYNNNNNNNNNRGGGGGGYRGRGRGRGRGADVYNLRRT
;
A
#
# COMPACT_ATOMS: atom_id res chain seq x y z
N MET A 1 38.19 -13.48 4.41
CA MET A 1 36.98 -13.66 3.59
C MET A 1 35.80 -13.37 4.48
N SER A 2 34.97 -12.38 4.16
CA SER A 2 33.67 -12.26 4.83
C SER A 2 32.88 -13.54 4.57
N LEU A 3 32.24 -14.08 5.60
CA LEU A 3 31.37 -15.25 5.45
C LEU A 3 30.19 -14.84 4.58
N ILE A 4 30.02 -15.49 3.43
CA ILE A 4 28.87 -15.26 2.56
C ILE A 4 27.61 -15.66 3.32
N THR A 5 26.60 -14.77 3.35
CA THR A 5 25.34 -15.06 4.04
C THR A 5 24.65 -16.28 3.44
N SER A 6 23.84 -16.95 4.26
CA SER A 6 23.01 -18.07 3.81
C SER A 6 21.97 -17.68 2.76
N ALA A 7 21.64 -16.39 2.61
CA ALA A 7 20.75 -15.87 1.56
C ALA A 7 21.43 -15.70 0.20
N CYS A 8 22.68 -15.21 0.19
CA CYS A 8 23.36 -14.70 -1.01
C CYS A 8 23.44 -15.75 -2.13
N LEU A 9 24.06 -16.91 -1.88
CA LEU A 9 24.28 -17.90 -2.95
C LEU A 9 22.96 -18.50 -3.48
N PRO A 10 21.98 -18.90 -2.63
CA PRO A 10 20.69 -19.37 -3.13
C PRO A 10 19.91 -18.33 -3.93
N ARG A 11 19.98 -17.05 -3.53
CA ARG A 11 19.37 -15.94 -4.26
C ARG A 11 20.06 -15.74 -5.61
N LEU A 12 21.38 -15.62 -5.61
CA LEU A 12 22.19 -15.39 -6.81
C LEU A 12 22.04 -16.51 -7.85
N ARG A 13 22.02 -17.78 -7.42
CA ARG A 13 21.81 -18.92 -8.33
C ARG A 13 20.48 -18.81 -9.09
N ARG A 14 19.40 -18.43 -8.41
CA ARG A 14 18.08 -18.24 -9.06
C ARG A 14 18.12 -17.11 -10.08
N GLU A 15 18.74 -15.98 -9.72
CA GLU A 15 18.86 -14.85 -10.64
C GLU A 15 19.76 -15.14 -11.85
N ILE A 16 20.83 -15.92 -11.67
CA ILE A 16 21.67 -16.39 -12.78
C ILE A 16 20.83 -17.22 -13.75
N ILE A 17 20.02 -18.16 -13.25
CA ILE A 17 19.12 -18.96 -14.09
C ILE A 17 18.15 -18.04 -14.84
N GLU A 18 17.53 -17.07 -14.16
CA GLU A 18 16.64 -16.10 -14.79
C GLU A 18 17.35 -15.26 -15.87
N LEU A 19 18.59 -14.80 -15.62
CA LEU A 19 19.41 -14.03 -16.57
C LEU A 19 19.71 -14.81 -17.87
N TYR A 20 19.95 -16.12 -17.76
CA TYR A 20 20.25 -16.97 -18.92
C TYR A 20 18.99 -17.43 -19.65
N ASN A 21 17.90 -17.69 -18.94
CA ASN A 21 16.64 -18.13 -19.53
C ASN A 21 15.85 -16.98 -20.19
N GLU A 22 15.99 -15.75 -19.67
CA GLU A 22 15.31 -14.56 -20.17
C GLU A 22 16.35 -13.46 -20.49
N PRO A 23 17.17 -13.63 -21.54
CA PRO A 23 18.16 -12.64 -21.93
C PRO A 23 17.49 -11.32 -22.31
N LEU A 24 18.07 -10.20 -21.87
CA LEU A 24 17.63 -8.87 -22.23
C LEU A 24 18.48 -8.32 -23.37
N LYS A 25 17.83 -7.61 -24.32
CA LYS A 25 18.50 -6.98 -25.45
C LYS A 25 19.60 -6.04 -24.95
N GLY A 26 20.77 -6.13 -25.58
CA GLY A 26 21.91 -5.25 -25.28
C GLY A 26 22.59 -5.55 -23.94
N ILE A 27 22.26 -6.65 -23.27
CA ILE A 27 22.86 -7.04 -21.99
C ILE A 27 23.48 -8.43 -22.12
N LYS A 28 24.81 -8.51 -21.99
CA LYS A 28 25.54 -9.78 -21.95
C LYS A 28 26.27 -9.92 -20.64
N VAL A 29 26.10 -11.06 -19.97
CA VAL A 29 26.75 -11.38 -18.70
C VAL A 29 27.66 -12.59 -18.88
N LYS A 30 28.90 -12.49 -18.38
CA LYS A 30 29.84 -13.61 -18.30
C LYS A 30 30.27 -13.81 -16.85
N LEU A 31 29.83 -14.92 -16.26
CA LEU A 31 30.28 -15.34 -14.93
C LEU A 31 31.75 -15.75 -14.95
N HIS A 32 32.45 -15.51 -13.85
CA HIS A 32 33.79 -16.05 -13.64
C HIS A 32 33.71 -17.53 -13.25
N GLU A 33 34.57 -18.37 -13.84
CA GLU A 33 34.47 -19.84 -13.72
C GLU A 33 34.54 -20.35 -12.26
N ASN A 34 35.37 -19.71 -11.43
CA ASN A 34 35.62 -20.13 -10.05
C ASN A 34 34.92 -19.25 -9.00
N ASP A 35 34.20 -18.22 -9.43
CA ASP A 35 33.54 -17.28 -8.52
C ASP A 35 32.26 -16.71 -9.13
N ILE A 36 31.12 -17.33 -8.83
CA ILE A 36 29.82 -16.87 -9.33
C ILE A 36 29.43 -15.50 -8.79
N THR A 37 30.08 -15.00 -7.73
CA THR A 37 29.85 -13.66 -7.18
C THR A 37 30.56 -12.57 -7.98
N SER A 38 31.40 -12.94 -8.96
CA SER A 38 32.08 -12.00 -9.85
C SER A 38 31.67 -12.27 -11.30
N MET A 39 31.34 -11.20 -12.03
CA MET A 39 30.96 -11.32 -13.43
C MET A 39 31.36 -10.09 -14.24
N CYS A 40 31.61 -10.30 -15.54
CA CYS A 40 31.68 -9.24 -16.52
C CYS A 40 30.27 -8.93 -17.02
N LEU A 41 29.91 -7.66 -17.03
CA LEU A 41 28.70 -7.15 -17.65
C LEU A 41 29.11 -6.35 -18.89
N ILE A 42 28.49 -6.64 -20.02
CA ILE A 42 28.69 -5.90 -21.26
C ILE A 42 27.34 -5.32 -21.68
N LEU A 43 27.31 -4.00 -21.79
CA LEU A 43 26.14 -3.26 -22.27
C LEU A 43 26.39 -2.79 -23.69
N THR A 44 25.51 -3.17 -24.61
CA THR A 44 25.52 -2.76 -26.01
C THR A 44 24.46 -1.69 -26.24
N PHE A 45 24.87 -0.55 -26.81
CA PHE A 45 24.00 0.58 -27.02
C PHE A 45 23.56 0.69 -28.48
N HIS A 46 22.25 0.60 -28.72
CA HIS A 46 21.65 0.75 -30.07
C HIS A 46 21.14 2.18 -30.36
N GLN A 47 21.19 3.06 -29.36
CA GLN A 47 20.72 4.43 -29.45
C GLN A 47 21.48 5.31 -28.45
N GLY A 48 21.29 6.62 -28.57
CA GLY A 48 21.88 7.60 -27.66
C GLY A 48 23.35 7.93 -27.96
N PRO A 49 24.04 8.61 -27.03
CA PRO A 49 25.36 9.20 -27.26
C PRO A 49 26.47 8.16 -27.46
N PHE A 50 26.26 6.92 -27.00
CA PHE A 50 27.20 5.81 -27.14
C PHE A 50 26.75 4.74 -28.14
N CYS A 51 25.84 5.09 -29.06
CA CYS A 51 25.33 4.18 -30.09
C CYS A 51 26.47 3.44 -30.82
N ASN A 52 26.27 2.14 -31.05
CA ASN A 52 27.21 1.17 -31.66
C ASN A 52 28.43 0.81 -30.80
N LEU A 53 28.51 1.29 -29.56
CA LEU A 53 29.57 0.90 -28.62
C LEU A 53 29.08 -0.20 -27.67
N ARG A 54 30.02 -1.03 -27.24
CA ARG A 54 29.89 -1.93 -26.10
C ARG A 54 30.71 -1.37 -24.94
N LEU A 55 30.08 -1.18 -23.79
CA LEU A 55 30.77 -0.78 -22.56
C LEU A 55 30.94 -2.00 -21.66
N HIS A 56 32.13 -2.14 -21.09
CA HIS A 56 32.47 -3.24 -20.19
C HIS A 56 32.43 -2.78 -18.74
N PHE A 57 31.80 -3.59 -17.89
CA PHE A 57 31.66 -3.38 -16.47
C PHE A 57 32.11 -4.62 -15.70
N LYS A 58 32.59 -4.39 -14.49
CA LYS A 58 32.86 -5.44 -13.50
C LYS A 58 31.79 -5.38 -12.43
N VAL A 59 31.13 -6.51 -12.20
CA VAL A 59 30.09 -6.67 -11.18
C VAL A 59 30.63 -7.59 -10.09
N LYS A 60 30.49 -7.17 -8.83
CA LYS A 60 30.82 -7.97 -7.64
C LYS A 60 29.62 -8.02 -6.70
N ILE A 61 29.16 -9.22 -6.40
CA ILE A 61 28.07 -9.47 -5.45
C ILE A 61 28.65 -9.46 -4.01
N PRO A 62 28.14 -8.62 -3.10
CA PRO A 62 28.59 -8.59 -1.71
C PRO A 62 28.16 -9.85 -0.94
N SER A 63 28.82 -10.14 0.18
CA SER A 63 28.45 -11.27 1.05
C SER A 63 27.05 -11.15 1.65
N GLU A 64 26.58 -9.92 1.87
CA GLU A 64 25.27 -9.60 2.44
C GLU A 64 24.14 -9.54 1.39
N TYR A 65 24.42 -9.81 0.10
CA TYR A 65 23.39 -9.82 -0.93
C TYR A 65 22.23 -10.77 -0.56
N PRO A 66 20.96 -10.38 -0.73
CA PRO A 66 20.45 -9.16 -1.37
C PRO A 66 20.11 -8.01 -0.40
N HIS A 67 20.64 -7.98 0.83
CA HIS A 67 20.47 -6.79 1.69
C HIS A 67 21.22 -5.58 1.13
N GLU A 68 22.39 -5.82 0.56
CA GLU A 68 23.22 -4.79 -0.07
C GLU A 68 23.19 -4.91 -1.61
N PRO A 69 23.29 -3.77 -2.33
CA PRO A 69 23.36 -3.76 -3.78
C PRO A 69 24.63 -4.45 -4.31
N PRO A 70 24.61 -4.92 -5.58
CA PRO A 70 25.82 -5.33 -6.25
C PRO A 70 26.76 -4.13 -6.47
N TYR A 71 28.06 -4.32 -6.29
CA TYR A 71 29.06 -3.33 -6.67
C TYR A 71 29.33 -3.40 -8.16
N ILE A 72 29.10 -2.30 -8.88
CA ILE A 72 29.28 -2.22 -10.33
C ILE A 72 30.25 -1.07 -10.65
N SER A 73 31.34 -1.40 -11.35
CA SER A 73 32.36 -0.43 -11.79
C SER A 73 32.53 -0.50 -13.30
N ILE A 74 32.68 0.66 -13.94
CA ILE A 74 32.90 0.74 -15.38
C ILE A 74 34.38 0.54 -15.69
N GLN A 75 34.69 -0.41 -16.58
CA GLN A 75 36.07 -0.73 -16.98
C GLN A 75 36.47 -0.03 -18.28
N THR A 76 35.48 0.50 -19.01
CA THR A 76 35.65 1.39 -20.16
C THR A 76 35.05 2.76 -19.82
N PRO A 77 35.69 3.55 -18.94
CA PRO A 77 35.11 4.77 -18.38
C PRO A 77 34.96 5.86 -19.43
N VAL A 78 33.82 5.88 -20.12
CA VAL A 78 33.47 6.91 -21.10
C VAL A 78 33.15 8.23 -20.40
N SER A 79 33.32 9.33 -21.11
CA SER A 79 33.01 10.66 -20.58
C SER A 79 31.50 10.79 -20.33
N HIS A 80 31.10 10.83 -19.06
CA HIS A 80 29.71 10.93 -18.63
C HIS A 80 29.63 11.74 -17.32
N PRO A 81 28.63 12.64 -17.15
CA PRO A 81 28.53 13.51 -15.95
C PRO A 81 28.57 12.75 -14.62
N ASN A 82 27.93 11.58 -14.58
CA ASN A 82 27.81 10.76 -13.37
C ASN A 82 28.80 9.57 -13.35
N VAL A 83 29.91 9.65 -14.10
CA VAL A 83 31.01 8.67 -14.05
C VAL A 83 32.28 9.38 -13.59
N ILE A 84 32.86 8.93 -12.47
CA ILE A 84 34.04 9.52 -11.84
C ILE A 84 35.10 8.44 -11.71
N GLY A 85 36.11 8.45 -12.59
CA GLY A 85 37.03 7.32 -12.71
C GLY A 85 36.27 6.07 -13.17
N ASP A 86 36.28 5.00 -12.38
CA ASP A 86 35.53 3.76 -12.61
C ASP A 86 34.22 3.68 -11.81
N PHE A 87 33.92 4.69 -10.97
CA PHE A 87 32.71 4.78 -10.17
C PHE A 87 31.53 5.34 -10.98
N ILE A 88 30.33 4.79 -10.75
CA ILE A 88 29.07 5.20 -11.37
C ILE A 88 28.18 5.76 -10.27
N CYS A 89 27.86 7.05 -10.35
CA CYS A 89 26.92 7.69 -9.44
C CYS A 89 25.48 7.42 -9.91
N ALA A 90 24.90 6.30 -9.45
CA ALA A 90 23.53 5.90 -9.72
C ALA A 90 22.85 5.42 -8.44
N ASP A 91 21.66 5.98 -8.14
CA ASP A 91 20.89 5.67 -6.94
C ASP A 91 20.57 4.17 -6.80
N ILE A 92 20.29 3.46 -7.90
CA ILE A 92 20.01 2.02 -7.90
C ILE A 92 21.18 1.15 -7.39
N LEU A 93 22.39 1.70 -7.31
CA LEU A 93 23.58 1.03 -6.78
C LEU A 93 23.87 1.41 -5.32
N GLU A 94 23.06 2.29 -4.73
CA GLU A 94 23.18 2.78 -3.37
C GLU A 94 22.03 2.25 -2.50
N PRO A 95 22.24 1.94 -1.21
CA PRO A 95 21.18 1.48 -0.33
C PRO A 95 20.03 2.50 -0.19
N HIS A 96 18.79 2.01 -0.17
CA HIS A 96 17.58 2.85 -0.03
C HIS A 96 17.63 3.81 1.16
N ASP A 97 18.17 3.36 2.29
CA ASP A 97 18.20 4.14 3.54
C ASP A 97 19.12 5.38 3.48
N VAL A 98 20.01 5.50 2.48
CA VAL A 98 20.88 6.67 2.30
C VAL A 98 20.08 7.93 1.92
N TYR A 99 18.93 7.77 1.23
CA TYR A 99 18.17 8.90 0.68
C TYR A 99 16.85 9.21 1.41
N ARG A 100 16.47 8.43 2.43
CA ARG A 100 15.18 8.56 3.14
C ARG A 100 14.96 9.89 3.86
N ASP A 101 16.04 10.62 4.19
CA ASP A 101 15.94 11.95 4.83
C ASP A 101 15.56 13.08 3.85
N SER A 102 15.46 12.80 2.54
CA SER A 102 15.25 13.79 1.50
C SER A 102 13.80 13.81 0.99
N ARG A 103 12.93 14.58 1.65
CA ARG A 103 11.67 15.15 1.08
C ARG A 103 10.80 14.24 0.17
N GLY A 104 10.64 12.97 0.50
CA GLY A 104 9.75 12.06 -0.25
C GLY A 104 10.33 11.49 -1.56
N TYR A 105 11.65 11.52 -1.74
CA TYR A 105 12.33 10.75 -2.78
C TYR A 105 12.30 9.25 -2.46
N ASN A 106 11.94 8.41 -3.43
CA ASN A 106 11.81 6.96 -3.29
C ASN A 106 12.70 6.22 -4.31
N GLY A 107 13.93 6.68 -4.46
CA GLY A 107 14.99 6.01 -5.24
C GLY A 107 15.87 5.12 -4.35
N GLY A 108 16.83 4.42 -4.96
CA GLY A 108 17.74 3.52 -4.25
C GLY A 108 17.53 2.03 -4.52
N TYR A 109 18.54 1.23 -4.19
CA TYR A 109 18.49 -0.23 -4.23
C TYR A 109 17.50 -0.80 -3.21
N THR A 110 16.72 -1.79 -3.63
CA THR A 110 15.90 -2.62 -2.75
C THR A 110 16.18 -4.10 -3.03
N PRO A 111 16.14 -4.98 -2.00
CA PRO A 111 16.31 -6.43 -2.19
C PRO A 111 15.31 -7.07 -3.17
N GLY A 112 14.21 -6.37 -3.47
CA GLY A 112 13.24 -6.77 -4.49
C GLY A 112 13.75 -6.65 -5.93
N TYR A 113 14.82 -5.90 -6.20
CA TYR A 113 15.39 -5.77 -7.54
C TYR A 113 16.15 -7.02 -7.96
N LEU A 114 16.00 -7.36 -9.24
CA LEU A 114 16.75 -8.42 -9.90
C LEU A 114 17.93 -7.82 -10.65
N LEU A 115 19.06 -8.52 -10.71
CA LEU A 115 20.25 -8.18 -11.48
C LEU A 115 19.90 -7.81 -12.92
N LYS A 116 19.02 -8.57 -13.58
CA LYS A 116 18.58 -8.27 -14.96
C LYS A 116 17.97 -6.87 -15.09
N TYR A 117 17.20 -6.44 -14.09
CA TYR A 117 16.57 -5.11 -14.07
C TYR A 117 17.53 -4.03 -13.60
N ILE A 118 18.49 -4.32 -12.72
CA ILE A 118 19.59 -3.41 -12.37
C ILE A 118 20.43 -3.12 -13.62
N PHE A 119 20.79 -4.16 -14.39
CA PHE A 119 21.55 -4.01 -15.63
C PHE A 119 20.76 -3.28 -16.71
N LEU A 120 19.44 -3.52 -16.80
CA LEU A 120 18.56 -2.77 -17.69
C LEU A 120 18.48 -1.28 -17.32
N GLN A 121 18.43 -0.97 -16.03
CA GLN A 121 18.45 0.41 -15.57
C GLN A 121 19.78 1.09 -15.92
N LEU A 122 20.91 0.39 -15.77
CA LEU A 122 22.22 0.91 -16.20
C LEU A 122 22.30 1.09 -17.72
N LEU A 123 21.75 0.16 -18.51
CA LEU A 123 21.64 0.34 -19.96
C LEU A 123 20.85 1.60 -20.30
N SER A 124 19.72 1.82 -19.62
CA SER A 124 18.91 3.03 -19.78
C SER A 124 19.67 4.30 -19.36
N PHE A 125 20.41 4.25 -18.24
CA PHE A 125 21.19 5.36 -17.71
C PHE A 125 22.19 5.91 -18.72
N PHE A 126 22.92 5.03 -19.42
CA PHE A 126 23.89 5.44 -20.45
C PHE A 126 23.26 5.72 -21.82
N SER A 127 21.97 5.42 -22.03
CA SER A 127 21.31 5.61 -23.33
C SER A 127 20.75 7.03 -23.55
N ASN A 128 20.66 7.86 -22.50
CA ASN A 128 20.07 9.20 -22.60
C ASN A 128 21.15 10.29 -22.71
N ASN A 129 20.90 11.31 -23.53
CA ASN A 129 21.79 12.48 -23.62
C ASN A 129 21.50 13.50 -22.52
N ASP A 130 20.26 13.52 -21.99
CA ASP A 130 19.86 14.33 -20.85
C ASP A 130 19.99 13.51 -19.56
N VAL A 131 20.96 13.85 -18.72
CA VAL A 131 21.32 13.13 -17.50
C VAL A 131 20.85 13.92 -16.29
N GLU A 132 19.92 13.37 -15.52
CA GLU A 132 19.48 13.96 -14.26
C GLU A 132 20.64 14.05 -13.26
N GLN A 133 20.76 15.20 -12.62
CA GLN A 133 21.76 15.52 -11.59
C GLN A 133 21.08 15.69 -10.24
N GLU A 134 21.88 15.81 -9.18
CA GLU A 134 21.37 16.16 -7.86
C GLU A 134 20.48 17.41 -7.92
N PHE A 135 19.43 17.48 -7.10
CA PHE A 135 18.45 18.58 -7.09
C PHE A 135 17.56 18.71 -8.35
N GLY A 136 17.56 17.72 -9.24
CA GLY A 136 16.57 17.57 -10.32
C GLY A 136 16.81 18.43 -11.56
N TYR A 137 18.01 18.99 -11.72
CA TYR A 137 18.41 19.61 -12.99
C TYR A 137 19.04 18.57 -13.93
N PHE A 138 19.08 18.87 -15.23
CA PHE A 138 19.62 17.97 -16.24
C PHE A 138 20.93 18.51 -16.82
N SER A 139 21.92 17.63 -16.95
CA SER A 139 23.17 17.88 -17.66
C SER A 139 23.13 17.18 -19.01
N LYS A 140 23.55 17.87 -20.07
CA LYS A 140 23.67 17.27 -21.40
C LYS A 140 25.07 16.69 -21.58
N ILE A 141 25.16 15.44 -22.03
CA ILE A 141 26.44 14.84 -22.40
C ILE A 141 27.03 15.58 -23.61
N THR A 142 26.18 15.92 -24.58
CA THR A 142 26.56 16.71 -25.75
C THR A 142 25.49 17.73 -26.11
N SER A 143 25.90 18.93 -26.53
CA SER A 143 25.00 20.01 -26.95
C SER A 143 25.28 20.54 -28.37
N SER A 144 26.29 20.00 -29.06
CA SER A 144 26.64 20.35 -30.45
C SER A 144 27.18 19.14 -31.22
N GLN A 145 27.13 19.20 -32.55
CA GLN A 145 27.66 18.13 -33.42
C GLN A 145 29.15 17.87 -33.19
N LEU A 146 29.95 18.94 -33.04
CA LEU A 146 31.39 18.82 -32.77
C LEU A 146 31.68 18.12 -31.44
N GLN A 147 30.87 18.38 -30.39
CA GLN A 147 30.97 17.64 -29.13
C GLN A 147 30.56 16.18 -29.27
N GLN A 148 29.56 15.86 -30.10
CA GLN A 148 29.16 14.47 -30.39
C GLN A 148 30.27 13.70 -31.10
N GLU A 149 30.89 14.28 -32.12
CA GLU A 149 32.02 13.66 -32.82
C GLU A 149 33.22 13.46 -31.88
N ASN A 150 33.56 14.46 -31.08
CA ASN A 150 34.63 14.35 -30.09
C ASN A 150 34.34 13.28 -29.03
N LEU A 151 33.11 13.22 -28.51
CA LEU A 151 32.69 12.19 -27.57
C LEU A 151 32.81 10.81 -28.19
N LYS A 152 32.32 10.63 -29.42
CA LYS A 152 32.39 9.37 -30.15
C LYS A 152 33.84 8.93 -30.33
N ASN A 153 34.69 9.79 -30.88
CA ASN A 153 36.10 9.49 -31.12
C ASN A 153 36.85 9.12 -29.82
N ASN A 154 36.60 9.87 -28.74
CA ASN A 154 37.20 9.59 -27.44
C ASN A 154 36.69 8.26 -26.86
N SER A 155 35.38 8.03 -26.90
CA SER A 155 34.75 6.82 -26.39
C SER A 155 35.24 5.59 -27.15
N GLU A 156 35.33 5.65 -28.48
CA GLU A 156 35.92 4.59 -29.30
C GLU A 156 37.35 4.26 -28.90
N ARG A 157 38.19 5.27 -28.68
CA ARG A 157 39.58 5.08 -28.22
C ARG A 157 39.63 4.36 -26.86
N ILE A 158 38.78 4.78 -25.92
CA ILE A 158 38.70 4.19 -24.58
C ILE A 158 38.27 2.71 -24.67
N VAL A 159 37.18 2.43 -25.37
CA VAL A 159 36.64 1.06 -25.44
C VAL A 159 37.58 0.13 -26.21
N LYS A 160 38.26 0.59 -27.26
CA LYS A 160 39.26 -0.19 -28.03
C LYS A 160 40.52 -0.52 -27.20
N ALA A 161 40.89 0.33 -26.25
CA ALA A 161 42.08 0.15 -25.43
C ALA A 161 41.92 -0.94 -24.35
N TYR A 162 40.70 -1.14 -23.85
CA TYR A 162 40.43 -2.14 -22.82
C TYR A 162 40.35 -3.56 -23.40
N LYS A 163 40.92 -4.53 -22.69
CA LYS A 163 40.85 -5.97 -23.04
C LYS A 163 40.50 -6.80 -21.82
N CYS A 164 39.62 -7.78 -21.98
CA CYS A 164 39.25 -8.71 -20.92
C CYS A 164 39.39 -10.16 -21.36
N LYS A 165 40.25 -10.92 -20.68
CA LYS A 165 40.48 -12.34 -20.95
C LYS A 165 39.31 -13.24 -20.53
N ILE A 166 38.49 -12.79 -19.60
CA ILE A 166 37.41 -13.59 -19.00
C ILE A 166 36.21 -13.67 -19.96
N CYS A 167 35.76 -12.52 -20.46
CA CYS A 167 34.62 -12.44 -21.38
C CYS A 167 35.01 -12.31 -22.85
N GLY A 168 36.32 -12.24 -23.17
CA GLY A 168 36.82 -12.12 -24.53
C GLY A 168 36.74 -10.70 -25.11
N PHE A 169 36.44 -9.68 -24.29
CA PHE A 169 36.30 -8.30 -24.76
C PHE A 169 37.61 -7.78 -25.38
N ASN A 170 37.58 -7.41 -26.65
CA ASN A 170 38.73 -7.05 -27.50
C ASN A 170 39.92 -8.03 -27.43
N HIS A 171 39.67 -9.29 -27.06
CA HIS A 171 40.69 -10.30 -26.91
C HIS A 171 40.63 -11.24 -28.11
N SER A 172 41.35 -10.91 -29.18
CA SER A 172 41.30 -11.61 -30.47
C SER A 172 41.59 -13.11 -30.42
N THR A 173 42.33 -13.57 -29.40
CA THR A 173 42.64 -15.01 -29.21
C THR A 173 41.68 -15.71 -28.24
N ALA A 174 40.63 -15.05 -27.77
CA ALA A 174 39.58 -15.71 -27.01
C ALA A 174 38.76 -16.66 -27.90
N SER A 175 38.14 -17.67 -27.30
CA SER A 175 37.27 -18.61 -28.04
C SER A 175 36.05 -17.93 -28.67
N GLU A 176 35.52 -16.90 -28.00
CA GLU A 176 34.45 -16.04 -28.49
C GLU A 176 34.85 -14.57 -28.26
N PRO A 177 35.64 -13.96 -29.16
CA PRO A 177 36.04 -12.57 -29.02
C PRO A 177 34.82 -11.66 -29.16
N LEU A 178 34.73 -10.65 -28.30
CA LEU A 178 33.68 -9.64 -28.35
C LEU A 178 34.29 -8.28 -28.63
N MET A 179 34.04 -7.74 -29.82
CA MET A 179 34.61 -6.45 -30.22
C MET A 179 33.84 -5.29 -29.60
N ALA A 180 34.55 -4.24 -29.20
CA ALA A 180 33.96 -3.09 -28.51
C ALA A 180 33.05 -2.21 -29.38
N ILE A 181 33.14 -2.32 -30.71
CA ILE A 181 32.32 -1.56 -31.66
C ILE A 181 31.53 -2.56 -32.49
N LEU A 182 30.23 -2.31 -32.63
CA LEU A 182 29.35 -3.12 -33.47
C LEU A 182 29.66 -2.85 -34.94
N THR A 183 29.73 -3.92 -35.72
CA THR A 183 29.67 -3.82 -37.18
C THR A 183 28.22 -3.58 -37.62
N ASP A 184 28.03 -3.07 -38.84
CA ASP A 184 26.67 -2.89 -39.38
C ASP A 184 25.90 -4.22 -39.45
N GLU A 185 26.60 -5.33 -39.74
CA GLU A 185 26.02 -6.68 -39.73
C GLU A 185 25.61 -7.13 -38.31
N GLU A 186 26.45 -6.89 -37.31
CA GLU A 186 26.12 -7.19 -35.91
C GLU A 186 24.96 -6.33 -35.40
N LEU A 187 24.92 -5.06 -35.80
CA LEU A 187 23.84 -4.14 -35.47
C LEU A 187 22.53 -4.60 -36.09
N GLN A 188 22.51 -4.92 -37.39
CA GLN A 188 21.33 -5.44 -38.06
C GLN A 188 20.86 -6.75 -37.44
N LYS A 189 21.79 -7.65 -37.09
CA LYS A 189 21.48 -8.91 -36.42
C LYS A 189 20.87 -8.67 -35.03
N GLU A 190 21.46 -7.83 -34.20
CA GLU A 190 20.93 -7.50 -32.87
C GLU A 190 19.60 -6.72 -32.94
N MET A 191 19.35 -5.98 -34.04
CA MET A 191 18.06 -5.34 -34.31
C MET A 191 16.99 -6.37 -34.75
N LEU A 192 17.35 -7.32 -35.62
CA LEU A 192 16.43 -8.39 -36.08
C LEU A 192 16.11 -9.40 -34.97
N GLU A 193 17.09 -9.79 -34.15
CA GLU A 193 16.89 -10.64 -32.96
C GLU A 193 16.05 -9.93 -31.87
N ALA A 194 15.95 -8.60 -31.92
CA ALA A 194 15.07 -7.86 -31.03
C ALA A 194 13.60 -7.89 -31.46
N ASP A 195 13.35 -7.97 -32.76
CA ASP A 195 12.01 -8.09 -33.35
C ASP A 195 11.52 -9.55 -33.33
N ALA A 196 12.43 -10.51 -33.47
CA ALA A 196 12.19 -11.94 -33.30
C ALA A 196 12.44 -12.38 -31.84
N GLY A 197 11.46 -12.14 -30.96
CA GLY A 197 11.56 -12.44 -29.52
C GLY A 197 12.23 -13.78 -29.16
N SER A 198 13.17 -13.71 -28.19
CA SER A 198 13.93 -14.73 -27.45
C SER A 198 13.73 -16.24 -27.72
N SER A 199 13.69 -16.67 -28.98
CA SER A 199 13.56 -18.10 -29.33
C SER A 199 14.91 -18.77 -29.65
N SER A 200 16.02 -18.03 -29.70
CA SER A 200 17.26 -18.52 -30.33
C SER A 200 18.25 -19.27 -29.42
N ILE A 201 18.06 -19.31 -28.08
CA ILE A 201 19.07 -19.92 -27.18
C ILE A 201 19.00 -21.46 -27.15
N ILE A 202 17.89 -22.10 -27.54
CA ILE A 202 17.82 -23.58 -27.65
C ILE A 202 18.72 -24.07 -28.81
N SER A 203 19.08 -23.21 -29.79
CA SER A 203 19.86 -23.62 -30.97
C SER A 203 21.38 -23.80 -30.74
N LYS A 204 21.94 -23.34 -29.61
CA LYS A 204 23.40 -23.38 -29.36
C LYS A 204 23.89 -24.55 -28.51
N ALA A 205 22.98 -25.33 -27.91
CA ALA A 205 23.34 -26.64 -27.39
C ALA A 205 23.44 -27.61 -28.57
N LYS A 206 24.60 -27.69 -29.24
CA LYS A 206 24.91 -28.87 -30.05
C LYS A 206 24.85 -30.06 -29.09
N PRO A 207 23.89 -31.01 -29.20
CA PRO A 207 24.12 -32.30 -28.61
C PRO A 207 25.37 -32.83 -29.31
N ARG A 208 26.40 -33.20 -28.55
CA ARG A 208 27.39 -34.14 -29.09
C ARG A 208 26.59 -35.43 -29.35
N ILE A 209 26.04 -35.54 -30.55
CA ILE A 209 25.59 -36.82 -31.08
C ILE A 209 26.87 -37.64 -31.16
N ILE A 210 27.09 -38.49 -30.17
CA ILE A 210 28.00 -39.61 -30.29
C ILE A 210 27.38 -40.42 -31.45
N SER A 211 28.02 -40.38 -32.61
CA SER A 211 27.68 -41.23 -33.73
C SER A 211 27.99 -42.67 -33.32
N VAL A 212 27.02 -43.29 -32.67
CA VAL A 212 26.95 -44.74 -32.62
C VAL A 212 26.35 -45.12 -33.97
N ASP A 213 27.17 -45.71 -34.85
CA ASP A 213 26.73 -46.33 -36.08
C ASP A 213 25.70 -47.41 -35.73
N THR A 214 24.43 -47.02 -35.71
CA THR A 214 23.31 -47.95 -35.67
C THR A 214 22.57 -47.73 -36.96
N THR A 215 22.67 -48.72 -37.84
CA THR A 215 21.85 -48.85 -39.04
C THR A 215 20.38 -48.91 -38.62
N THR A 216 19.68 -47.77 -38.62
CA THR A 216 18.22 -47.71 -38.49
C THR A 216 17.62 -47.19 -39.78
N SER A 217 16.85 -48.09 -40.40
CA SER A 217 15.93 -47.85 -41.49
C SER A 217 15.17 -46.54 -41.34
N SER A 218 15.25 -45.68 -42.35
CA SER A 218 14.47 -44.47 -42.50
C SER A 218 12.98 -44.80 -42.67
N SER A 219 12.27 -44.94 -41.55
CA SER A 219 10.81 -44.84 -41.54
C SER A 219 10.46 -43.35 -41.47
N SER A 220 10.00 -42.80 -42.60
CA SER A 220 9.42 -41.46 -42.67
C SER A 220 8.05 -41.45 -41.99
N TYR A 221 8.02 -41.33 -40.67
CA TYR A 221 6.80 -40.94 -39.96
C TYR A 221 6.56 -39.45 -40.17
N THR A 222 5.85 -39.10 -41.24
CA THR A 222 5.17 -37.80 -41.33
C THR A 222 4.00 -37.85 -40.36
N SER A 223 4.20 -37.34 -39.14
CA SER A 223 3.11 -37.16 -38.18
C SER A 223 2.07 -36.21 -38.79
N THR A 224 0.81 -36.66 -38.85
CA THR A 224 -0.33 -35.83 -39.24
C THR A 224 -0.81 -34.91 -38.11
N ALA A 225 -0.20 -35.02 -36.92
CA ALA A 225 -0.58 -34.23 -35.75
C ALA A 225 -0.20 -32.75 -35.97
N THR A 226 -1.20 -31.90 -35.89
CA THR A 226 -1.12 -30.45 -35.90
C THR A 226 -0.97 -29.92 -34.48
N ILE A 227 -0.62 -28.63 -34.37
CA ILE A 227 -0.56 -27.92 -33.08
C ILE A 227 -1.91 -27.94 -32.33
N ASN A 228 -3.02 -28.13 -33.04
CA ASN A 228 -4.36 -28.22 -32.45
C ASN A 228 -4.62 -29.58 -31.78
N ASP A 229 -3.86 -30.62 -32.14
CA ASP A 229 -4.00 -31.98 -31.60
C ASP A 229 -3.31 -32.15 -30.23
N LEU A 230 -2.52 -31.16 -29.79
CA LEU A 230 -1.99 -31.12 -28.44
C LEU A 230 -3.13 -30.92 -27.44
N ASP A 231 -3.16 -31.73 -26.39
CA ASP A 231 -4.11 -31.58 -25.29
C ASP A 231 -3.73 -30.41 -24.37
N ASP A 232 -4.62 -30.10 -23.41
CA ASP A 232 -4.41 -28.97 -22.50
C ASP A 232 -3.21 -29.19 -21.58
N ASP A 233 -2.89 -30.43 -21.20
CA ASP A 233 -1.76 -30.75 -20.33
C ASP A 233 -0.42 -30.54 -21.05
N ALA A 234 -0.31 -30.95 -22.32
CA ALA A 234 0.84 -30.66 -23.16
C ALA A 234 1.05 -29.16 -23.34
N TRP A 235 -0.04 -28.40 -23.58
CA TRP A 235 0.03 -26.95 -23.67
C TRP A 235 0.47 -26.28 -22.37
N LEU A 236 -0.08 -26.71 -21.23
CA LEU A 236 0.33 -26.21 -19.92
C LEU A 236 1.81 -26.49 -19.67
N HIS A 237 2.31 -27.68 -20.04
CA HIS A 237 3.72 -28.01 -19.95
C HIS A 237 4.58 -27.08 -20.81
N ILE A 238 4.21 -26.83 -22.07
CA ILE A 238 4.92 -25.90 -22.96
C ILE A 238 4.94 -24.48 -22.37
N ILE A 239 3.78 -24.01 -21.89
CA ILE A 239 3.63 -22.66 -21.29
C ILE A 239 4.59 -22.49 -20.11
N GLU A 240 4.84 -23.52 -19.30
CA GLU A 240 5.75 -23.44 -18.15
C GLU A 240 7.20 -23.07 -18.53
N PHE A 241 7.62 -23.32 -19.78
CA PHE A 241 8.95 -22.97 -20.29
C PHE A 241 8.99 -21.66 -21.08
N LEU A 242 7.82 -21.07 -21.39
CA LEU A 242 7.77 -19.78 -22.09
C LEU A 242 8.04 -18.63 -21.11
N PRO A 243 8.82 -17.61 -21.49
CA PRO A 243 8.89 -16.34 -20.78
C PRO A 243 7.52 -15.67 -20.64
N ASP A 244 7.33 -14.85 -19.62
CA ASP A 244 6.04 -14.16 -19.38
C ASP A 244 5.59 -13.31 -20.58
N ARG A 245 6.53 -12.66 -21.28
CA ARG A 245 6.27 -11.88 -22.50
C ARG A 245 5.67 -12.77 -23.60
N ASP A 246 6.25 -13.94 -23.82
CA ASP A 246 5.84 -14.84 -24.91
C ASP A 246 4.50 -15.48 -24.59
N ILE A 247 4.20 -15.75 -23.31
CA ILE A 247 2.86 -16.15 -22.86
C ILE A 247 1.82 -15.07 -23.22
N VAL A 248 2.13 -13.80 -22.98
CA VAL A 248 1.22 -12.68 -23.29
C VAL A 248 1.00 -12.57 -24.80
N ILE A 249 2.08 -12.63 -25.60
CA ILE A 249 1.99 -12.60 -27.07
C ILE A 249 1.17 -13.78 -27.57
N LEU A 250 1.48 -15.01 -27.14
CA LEU A 250 0.79 -16.22 -27.55
C LEU A 250 -0.71 -16.18 -27.15
N SER A 251 -1.02 -15.69 -25.95
CA SER A 251 -2.41 -15.48 -25.51
C SER A 251 -3.14 -14.44 -26.34
N SER A 252 -2.44 -13.47 -26.93
CA SER A 252 -3.06 -12.45 -27.78
C SER A 252 -3.50 -13.00 -29.14
N VAL A 253 -2.77 -13.99 -29.68
CA VAL A 253 -3.04 -14.57 -31.01
C VAL A 253 -3.77 -15.91 -30.98
N TYR A 254 -3.67 -16.68 -29.89
CA TYR A 254 -4.29 -18.00 -29.78
C TYR A 254 -5.26 -18.10 -28.59
N SER A 255 -6.56 -18.18 -28.90
CA SER A 255 -7.66 -18.16 -27.93
C SER A 255 -7.61 -19.31 -26.93
N ARG A 256 -7.24 -20.53 -27.35
CA ARG A 256 -7.12 -21.69 -26.45
C ARG A 256 -6.08 -21.44 -25.34
N ILE A 257 -4.92 -20.89 -25.71
CA ILE A 257 -3.87 -20.53 -24.76
C ILE A 257 -4.33 -19.41 -23.83
N ARG A 258 -5.03 -18.40 -24.37
CA ARG A 258 -5.63 -17.35 -23.54
C ARG A 258 -6.52 -17.94 -22.45
N THR A 259 -7.40 -18.88 -22.80
CA THR A 259 -8.29 -19.56 -21.85
C THR A 259 -7.48 -20.32 -20.80
N LEU A 260 -6.47 -21.10 -21.19
CA LEU A 260 -5.63 -21.84 -20.24
C LEU A 260 -4.86 -20.91 -19.30
N VAL A 261 -4.21 -19.87 -19.82
CA VAL A 261 -3.44 -18.90 -19.04
C VAL A 261 -4.32 -18.18 -18.01
N GLN A 262 -5.53 -17.79 -18.41
CA GLN A 262 -6.51 -17.15 -17.54
C GLN A 262 -7.14 -18.13 -16.54
N PHE A 263 -7.44 -19.36 -16.95
CA PHE A 263 -8.06 -20.36 -16.10
C PHE A 263 -7.11 -20.83 -14.99
N TYR A 264 -5.85 -21.09 -15.34
CA TYR A 264 -4.81 -21.55 -14.39
C TYR A 264 -4.05 -20.40 -13.72
N ASN A 265 -4.39 -19.14 -14.04
CA ASN A 265 -3.75 -17.93 -13.51
C ASN A 265 -2.23 -18.00 -13.57
N ILE A 266 -1.68 -18.41 -14.73
CA ILE A 266 -0.26 -18.75 -14.89
C ILE A 266 0.65 -17.59 -14.49
N LEU A 267 0.34 -16.38 -14.95
CA LEU A 267 1.14 -15.18 -14.64
C LEU A 267 1.11 -14.83 -13.15
N ILE A 268 -0.06 -14.87 -12.51
CA ILE A 268 -0.18 -14.65 -11.06
C ILE A 268 0.64 -15.70 -10.31
N ARG A 269 0.47 -16.99 -10.65
CA ARG A 269 1.17 -18.11 -10.01
C ARG A 269 2.69 -17.95 -10.07
N ARG A 270 3.24 -17.45 -11.18
CA ARG A 270 4.67 -17.16 -11.34
C ARG A 270 5.17 -15.99 -10.50
N GLN A 271 4.30 -15.02 -10.21
CA GLN A 271 4.60 -13.87 -9.35
C GLN A 271 4.53 -14.18 -7.84
N LEU A 272 4.02 -15.36 -7.45
CA LEU A 272 3.95 -15.80 -6.05
C LEU A 272 5.32 -16.27 -5.56
N VAL A 273 6.24 -15.32 -5.41
CA VAL A 273 7.63 -15.53 -5.02
C VAL A 273 8.02 -14.56 -3.91
N CYS A 274 8.93 -14.98 -3.05
CA CYS A 274 9.54 -14.12 -2.05
C CYS A 274 10.41 -13.06 -2.75
N PHE A 275 10.11 -11.77 -2.56
CA PHE A 275 10.89 -10.70 -3.20
C PHE A 275 12.37 -10.72 -2.77
N PHE A 276 12.67 -11.20 -1.56
CA PHE A 276 14.03 -11.26 -1.01
C PHE A 276 14.79 -12.51 -1.47
N LEU A 277 14.25 -13.72 -1.25
CA LEU A 277 14.96 -14.98 -1.57
C LEU A 277 14.67 -15.56 -2.97
N ARG A 278 13.67 -15.05 -3.69
CA ARG A 278 13.11 -15.63 -4.94
C ARG A 278 12.58 -17.05 -4.81
N LYS A 279 12.34 -17.52 -3.58
CA LYS A 279 11.65 -18.80 -3.35
C LYS A 279 10.18 -18.68 -3.73
N SER A 280 9.68 -19.64 -4.49
CA SER A 280 8.28 -19.71 -4.86
C SER A 280 7.40 -20.11 -3.66
N PHE A 281 6.12 -19.81 -3.76
CA PHE A 281 5.10 -20.26 -2.80
C PHE A 281 5.00 -21.79 -2.69
N LYS A 282 5.57 -22.56 -3.62
CA LYS A 282 5.64 -24.03 -3.54
C LYS A 282 6.73 -24.47 -2.56
N GLU A 283 7.83 -23.72 -2.48
CA GLU A 283 9.00 -24.04 -1.66
C GLU A 283 8.94 -23.45 -0.24
N CYS A 284 8.18 -22.37 -0.04
CA CYS A 284 8.16 -21.66 1.24
C CYS A 284 6.75 -21.20 1.67
N VAL A 285 6.67 -20.68 2.89
CA VAL A 285 5.49 -19.96 3.39
C VAL A 285 5.69 -18.48 3.11
N LEU A 286 4.75 -17.91 2.36
CA LEU A 286 4.73 -16.51 1.95
C LEU A 286 3.72 -15.73 2.80
N GLY A 287 4.04 -14.47 3.04
CA GLY A 287 3.25 -13.56 3.85
C GLY A 287 3.62 -12.11 3.57
N VAL A 288 3.07 -11.24 4.40
CA VAL A 288 3.22 -9.79 4.32
C VAL A 288 3.73 -9.22 5.64
N GLY A 289 4.29 -8.02 5.56
CA GLY A 289 4.79 -7.27 6.71
C GLY A 289 3.66 -6.52 7.40
N VAL A 290 3.57 -6.64 8.72
CA VAL A 290 2.53 -6.00 9.54
C VAL A 290 3.17 -5.20 10.66
N ASN A 291 2.61 -4.03 10.97
CA ASN A 291 2.99 -3.22 12.11
C ASN A 291 1.97 -3.31 13.23
N VAL A 292 2.48 -3.21 14.46
CA VAL A 292 1.67 -3.05 15.65
C VAL A 292 2.06 -1.74 16.33
N SER A 293 1.10 -0.85 16.50
CA SER A 293 1.24 0.41 17.22
C SER A 293 0.23 0.50 18.36
N GLY A 294 0.35 1.52 19.20
CA GLY A 294 -0.57 1.75 20.31
C GLY A 294 -0.19 1.04 21.62
N ARG A 295 -1.09 1.14 22.60
CA ARG A 295 -0.88 0.58 23.95
C ARG A 295 -1.20 -0.92 23.97
N PRO A 296 -0.67 -1.71 24.93
CA PRO A 296 -0.95 -3.15 25.01
C PRO A 296 -2.44 -3.52 24.95
N ASN A 297 -3.31 -2.71 25.57
CA ASN A 297 -4.76 -2.93 25.63
C ASN A 297 -5.54 -2.31 24.45
N LYS A 298 -4.86 -1.54 23.58
CA LYS A 298 -5.45 -0.90 22.40
C LYS A 298 -4.41 -0.87 21.28
N ARG A 299 -4.07 -2.07 20.82
CA ARG A 299 -3.14 -2.29 19.72
C ARG A 299 -3.84 -1.99 18.40
N GLU A 300 -3.28 -1.08 17.64
CA GLU A 300 -3.65 -0.84 16.26
C GLU A 300 -2.70 -1.65 15.38
N ILE A 301 -3.27 -2.36 14.42
CA ILE A 301 -2.53 -3.25 13.54
C ILE A 301 -2.67 -2.67 12.14
N THR A 302 -1.55 -2.32 11.52
CA THR A 302 -1.53 -1.70 10.20
C THR A 302 -0.68 -2.50 9.24
N LEU A 303 -1.06 -2.46 7.96
CA LEU A 303 -0.31 -3.06 6.88
C LEU A 303 0.35 -1.92 6.11
N SER A 304 1.68 -1.99 5.97
CA SER A 304 2.42 -1.00 5.20
C SER A 304 2.27 -1.28 3.71
N GLU A 305 2.59 -2.52 3.28
CA GLU A 305 2.67 -2.95 1.88
C GLU A 305 2.28 -4.44 1.75
N PHE A 306 1.73 -4.83 0.59
CA PHE A 306 1.38 -6.22 0.26
C PHE A 306 2.46 -6.90 -0.61
N ASP A 307 3.73 -6.64 -0.29
CA ASP A 307 4.86 -7.27 -0.96
C ASP A 307 5.12 -8.63 -0.34
N LEU A 308 5.08 -9.70 -1.15
CA LEU A 308 5.24 -11.07 -0.65
C LEU A 308 6.70 -11.40 -0.34
N PHE A 309 6.94 -11.87 0.87
CA PHE A 309 8.22 -12.47 1.25
C PHE A 309 8.01 -13.72 2.10
N SER A 310 9.08 -14.51 2.25
CA SER A 310 9.04 -15.79 2.95
C SER A 310 9.22 -15.61 4.45
N TYR A 311 8.65 -16.54 5.23
CA TYR A 311 8.87 -16.57 6.68
C TYR A 311 10.36 -16.65 7.04
N GLU A 312 11.15 -17.41 6.27
CA GLU A 312 12.61 -17.52 6.37
C GLU A 312 13.30 -16.15 6.18
N ALA A 313 12.88 -15.34 5.20
CA ALA A 313 13.45 -14.00 5.02
C ALA A 313 13.24 -13.13 6.27
N TYR A 314 12.07 -13.20 6.90
CA TYR A 314 11.82 -12.47 8.14
C TYR A 314 12.51 -13.06 9.37
N LYS A 315 12.47 -14.38 9.54
CA LYS A 315 12.97 -15.02 10.75
C LYS A 315 14.50 -15.16 10.74
N ASP A 316 15.05 -15.65 9.64
CA ASP A 316 16.43 -16.13 9.56
C ASP A 316 17.36 -15.07 8.92
N HIS A 317 16.81 -14.16 8.10
CA HIS A 317 17.56 -13.08 7.46
C HIS A 317 17.19 -11.68 7.96
N ASN A 318 16.35 -11.58 8.99
CA ASN A 318 15.95 -10.33 9.64
C ASN A 318 15.41 -9.24 8.69
N VAL A 319 14.70 -9.62 7.62
CA VAL A 319 14.05 -8.64 6.73
C VAL A 319 12.93 -7.92 7.47
N ARG A 320 12.99 -6.58 7.53
CA ARG A 320 12.05 -5.70 8.25
C ARG A 320 11.54 -4.51 7.42
N THR A 321 11.91 -4.46 6.15
CA THR A 321 11.59 -3.39 5.21
C THR A 321 10.96 -3.98 3.95
N GLY A 322 9.88 -3.35 3.47
CA GLY A 322 9.22 -3.68 2.22
C GLY A 322 10.03 -3.21 1.00
N ILE A 323 9.54 -3.48 -0.21
CA ILE A 323 10.28 -3.12 -1.44
C ILE A 323 10.41 -1.61 -1.57
N TRP A 324 9.43 -0.85 -1.08
CA TRP A 324 9.38 0.61 -1.14
C TRP A 324 9.89 1.27 0.16
N GLY A 325 10.63 0.50 0.96
CA GLY A 325 11.23 0.93 2.22
C GLY A 325 10.31 0.80 3.43
N GLY A 326 8.99 0.64 3.27
CA GLY A 326 8.05 0.58 4.40
C GLY A 326 8.47 -0.40 5.49
N ASN A 327 8.68 0.09 6.72
CA ASN A 327 9.11 -0.77 7.83
C ASN A 327 7.94 -1.65 8.30
N PHE A 328 8.26 -2.83 8.82
CA PHE A 328 7.31 -3.72 9.50
C PHE A 328 7.94 -4.46 10.68
N THR A 329 7.15 -4.73 11.72
CA THR A 329 7.62 -5.40 12.95
C THR A 329 7.27 -6.89 13.01
N ASN A 330 6.28 -7.32 12.24
CA ASN A 330 5.70 -8.65 12.30
C ASN A 330 5.52 -9.24 10.90
N PHE A 331 5.46 -10.57 10.84
CA PHE A 331 5.09 -11.32 9.65
C PHE A 331 3.69 -11.88 9.81
N LEU A 332 2.86 -11.76 8.78
CA LEU A 332 1.57 -12.44 8.69
C LEU A 332 1.58 -13.30 7.44
N PRO A 333 1.61 -14.64 7.56
CA PRO A 333 1.41 -15.50 6.40
C PRO A 333 0.02 -15.27 5.81
N ILE A 334 -0.06 -15.31 4.49
CA ILE A 334 -1.33 -15.29 3.76
C ILE A 334 -1.75 -16.72 3.40
N ALA A 335 -3.02 -16.92 3.07
CA ALA A 335 -3.47 -18.19 2.49
C ALA A 335 -3.45 -18.04 0.96
N LEU A 336 -2.61 -18.81 0.25
CA LEU A 336 -2.57 -18.76 -1.22
C LEU A 336 -3.39 -19.91 -1.82
N HIS A 337 -3.12 -21.13 -1.41
CA HIS A 337 -3.86 -22.32 -1.85
C HIS A 337 -3.74 -23.40 -0.78
N GLN A 338 -4.52 -24.48 -0.88
CA GLN A 338 -4.65 -25.47 0.19
C GLN A 338 -3.31 -26.07 0.69
N PRO A 339 -2.40 -26.57 -0.17
CA PRO A 339 -1.07 -27.01 0.26
C PRO A 339 -0.23 -25.94 0.98
N HIS A 340 -0.24 -24.69 0.49
CA HIS A 340 0.49 -23.59 1.14
C HIS A 340 -0.14 -23.21 2.48
N PHE A 341 -1.46 -23.12 2.55
CA PHE A 341 -2.20 -22.81 3.76
C PHE A 341 -1.93 -23.84 4.87
N LYS A 342 -1.90 -25.15 4.54
CA LYS A 342 -1.52 -26.20 5.50
C LYS A 342 -0.14 -25.97 6.11
N ARG A 343 0.85 -25.57 5.30
CA ARG A 343 2.21 -25.24 5.79
C ARG A 343 2.24 -23.93 6.57
N ALA A 344 1.42 -22.96 6.18
CA ALA A 344 1.35 -21.63 6.78
C ALA A 344 0.61 -21.63 8.13
N LEU A 345 -0.34 -22.54 8.33
CA LEU A 345 -1.28 -22.53 9.47
C LEU A 345 -0.60 -22.40 10.85
N PRO A 346 0.45 -23.17 11.20
CA PRO A 346 1.12 -23.00 12.50
C PRO A 346 1.74 -21.62 12.67
N ILE A 347 2.28 -21.05 11.59
CA ILE A 347 2.88 -19.71 11.59
C ILE A 347 1.77 -18.65 11.66
N ILE A 348 0.63 -18.85 10.99
CA ILE A 348 -0.55 -17.96 11.08
C ILE A 348 -1.03 -17.90 12.53
N GLN A 349 -1.20 -19.05 13.18
CA GLN A 349 -1.66 -19.11 14.57
C GLN A 349 -0.73 -18.33 15.50
N SER A 350 0.58 -18.60 15.43
CA SER A 350 1.59 -17.87 16.21
C SER A 350 1.60 -16.37 15.91
N SER A 351 1.47 -15.99 14.64
CA SER A 351 1.47 -14.60 14.19
C SER A 351 0.27 -13.82 14.72
N LEU A 352 -0.94 -14.38 14.61
CA LEU A 352 -2.17 -13.73 15.10
C LEU A 352 -2.14 -13.53 16.62
N MET A 353 -1.70 -14.54 17.37
CA MET A 353 -1.52 -14.42 18.82
C MET A 353 -0.51 -13.32 19.17
N LYS A 354 0.62 -13.25 18.44
CA LYS A 354 1.63 -12.19 18.63
C LYS A 354 1.10 -10.80 18.33
N LEU A 355 0.33 -10.62 17.26
CA LEU A 355 -0.26 -9.34 16.89
C LEU A 355 -1.19 -8.80 17.99
N LYS A 356 -1.93 -9.69 18.67
CA LYS A 356 -2.80 -9.32 19.81
C LYS A 356 -2.11 -9.30 21.16
N GLY A 357 -0.80 -9.59 21.22
CA GLY A 357 -0.05 -9.58 22.48
C GLY A 357 -0.34 -10.77 23.38
N GLU A 358 -0.90 -11.84 22.81
CA GLU A 358 -1.24 -13.09 23.49
C GLU A 358 -0.16 -14.16 23.23
N SER A 359 1.09 -13.74 22.95
CA SER A 359 2.20 -14.66 22.74
C SER A 359 2.44 -15.53 23.98
N GLY A 360 2.48 -16.84 23.78
CA GLY A 360 2.67 -17.83 24.85
C GLY A 360 1.36 -18.39 25.44
N ASN A 361 0.21 -17.79 25.13
CA ASN A 361 -1.08 -18.34 25.48
C ASN A 361 -1.44 -19.52 24.56
N LEU A 362 -2.36 -20.38 25.03
CA LEU A 362 -2.97 -21.42 24.18
C LEU A 362 -3.72 -20.78 23.01
N TRP A 363 -3.69 -21.46 21.85
CA TRP A 363 -4.40 -21.00 20.66
C TRP A 363 -5.89 -20.78 20.94
N ASN A 364 -6.39 -19.61 20.52
CA ASN A 364 -7.81 -19.26 20.60
C ASN A 364 -8.24 -18.66 19.27
N SER A 365 -9.17 -19.33 18.56
CA SER A 365 -9.64 -18.92 17.24
C SER A 365 -10.38 -17.58 17.22
N SER A 366 -10.90 -17.09 18.36
CA SER A 366 -11.49 -15.74 18.46
C SER A 366 -10.50 -14.61 18.09
N VAL A 367 -9.19 -14.87 18.18
CA VAL A 367 -8.14 -13.92 17.74
C VAL A 367 -8.28 -13.57 16.25
N ILE A 368 -8.84 -14.47 15.45
CA ILE A 368 -9.07 -14.28 14.01
C ILE A 368 -10.03 -13.11 13.79
N LEU A 369 -11.21 -13.16 14.41
CA LEU A 369 -12.24 -12.12 14.31
C LEU A 369 -11.85 -10.79 14.98
N LYS A 370 -10.90 -10.83 15.92
CA LYS A 370 -10.33 -9.62 16.53
C LYS A 370 -9.28 -8.95 15.64
N THR A 371 -8.69 -9.67 14.67
CA THR A 371 -7.49 -9.22 13.95
C THR A 371 -7.73 -8.98 12.46
N ILE A 372 -8.22 -9.99 11.73
CA ILE A 372 -8.35 -9.91 10.27
C ILE A 372 -9.38 -8.85 9.85
N PRO A 373 -10.58 -8.77 10.47
CA PRO A 373 -11.52 -7.69 10.19
C PRO A 373 -10.93 -6.29 10.35
N SER A 374 -10.15 -6.09 11.41
CA SER A 374 -9.47 -4.81 11.68
C SER A 374 -8.43 -4.46 10.62
N LEU A 375 -7.65 -5.45 10.15
CA LEU A 375 -6.71 -5.29 9.04
C LEU A 375 -7.40 -4.94 7.72
N MET A 376 -8.53 -5.61 7.43
CA MET A 376 -9.32 -5.35 6.22
C MET A 376 -9.91 -3.94 6.24
N ASN A 377 -10.51 -3.53 7.36
CA ASN A 377 -11.03 -2.18 7.53
C ASN A 377 -9.94 -1.12 7.40
N THR A 378 -8.77 -1.34 8.02
CA THR A 378 -7.61 -0.45 7.90
C THR A 378 -7.14 -0.32 6.45
N THR A 379 -7.24 -1.38 5.66
CA THR A 379 -6.89 -1.33 4.22
C THR A 379 -7.81 -0.39 3.44
N ILE A 380 -9.10 -0.36 3.76
CA ILE A 380 -10.06 0.58 3.16
C ILE A 380 -9.81 2.01 3.65
N VAL A 381 -9.50 2.21 4.93
CA VAL A 381 -9.14 3.53 5.47
C VAL A 381 -7.89 4.08 4.78
N ALA A 382 -6.87 3.24 4.57
CA ALA A 382 -5.65 3.62 3.86
C ALA A 382 -5.93 3.99 2.40
N LEU A 383 -6.81 3.25 1.72
CA LEU A 383 -7.27 3.58 0.37
C LEU A 383 -7.89 4.98 0.31
N MET A 384 -8.83 5.25 1.22
CA MET A 384 -9.50 6.55 1.27
C MET A 384 -8.53 7.69 1.53
N LYS A 385 -7.62 7.51 2.49
CA LYS A 385 -6.60 8.51 2.81
C LYS A 385 -5.71 8.80 1.59
N ALA A 386 -5.29 7.77 0.87
CA ALA A 386 -4.52 7.94 -0.37
C ALA A 386 -5.31 8.68 -1.46
N CYS A 387 -6.62 8.46 -1.57
CA CYS A 387 -7.49 9.19 -2.48
C CYS A 387 -7.70 10.66 -2.06
N ASP A 388 -7.82 10.94 -0.76
CA ASP A 388 -7.99 12.30 -0.24
C ASP A 388 -6.70 13.14 -0.36
N GLU A 389 -5.53 12.54 -0.13
CA GLU A 389 -4.23 13.23 -0.17
C GLU A 389 -3.72 13.54 -1.59
N SER A 390 -4.17 12.78 -2.59
CA SER A 390 -3.62 12.84 -3.95
C SER A 390 -4.23 13.92 -4.84
N GLY A 391 -5.32 14.59 -4.40
CA GLY A 391 -6.08 15.52 -5.22
C GLY A 391 -6.60 14.88 -6.53
N GLN A 392 -7.36 15.64 -7.33
CA GLN A 392 -7.90 15.11 -8.60
C GLN A 392 -6.83 14.87 -9.70
N SER A 393 -5.56 15.28 -9.51
CA SER A 393 -4.63 15.46 -10.63
C SER A 393 -3.54 14.39 -10.82
N VAL A 394 -3.38 13.37 -9.95
CA VAL A 394 -2.37 12.31 -10.17
C VAL A 394 -3.02 10.92 -10.26
N ARG A 395 -3.73 10.70 -11.36
CA ARG A 395 -4.42 9.44 -11.71
C ARG A 395 -3.55 8.18 -11.52
N SER A 396 -2.24 8.27 -11.79
CA SER A 396 -1.31 7.14 -11.69
C SER A 396 -0.96 6.73 -10.26
N LYS A 397 -0.85 7.67 -9.32
CA LYS A 397 -0.56 7.39 -7.90
C LYS A 397 -1.79 6.78 -7.21
N VAL A 398 -2.97 7.37 -7.44
CA VAL A 398 -4.24 6.84 -6.94
C VAL A 398 -4.46 5.43 -7.45
N PHE A 399 -4.22 5.19 -8.74
CA PHE A 399 -4.40 3.87 -9.33
C PHE A 399 -3.54 2.80 -8.65
N LYS A 400 -2.23 3.06 -8.48
CA LYS A 400 -1.32 2.11 -7.82
C LYS A 400 -1.69 1.86 -6.35
N ALA A 401 -2.04 2.92 -5.61
CA ALA A 401 -2.48 2.78 -4.22
C ALA A 401 -3.79 1.97 -4.11
N SER A 402 -4.71 2.21 -5.06
CA SER A 402 -6.01 1.52 -5.13
C SER A 402 -5.85 0.04 -5.46
N GLU A 403 -5.03 -0.29 -6.45
CA GLU A 403 -4.74 -1.67 -6.82
C GLU A 403 -4.12 -2.45 -5.65
N LYS A 404 -3.14 -1.86 -4.95
CA LYS A 404 -2.54 -2.47 -3.76
C LYS A 404 -3.54 -2.67 -2.63
N ALA A 405 -4.42 -1.70 -2.37
CA ALA A 405 -5.45 -1.83 -1.35
C ALA A 405 -6.45 -2.94 -1.69
N LEU A 406 -6.88 -3.04 -2.95
CA LEU A 406 -7.77 -4.11 -3.41
C LEU A 406 -7.10 -5.48 -3.31
N GLN A 407 -5.86 -5.61 -3.76
CA GLN A 407 -5.09 -6.85 -3.61
C GLN A 407 -5.02 -7.26 -2.14
N GLY A 408 -4.71 -6.31 -1.27
CA GLY A 408 -4.60 -6.55 0.15
C GLY A 408 -5.90 -7.01 0.80
N TYR A 409 -7.00 -6.33 0.49
CA TYR A 409 -8.33 -6.70 0.95
C TYR A 409 -8.69 -8.12 0.52
N CYS A 410 -8.45 -8.48 -0.75
CA CYS A 410 -8.74 -9.81 -1.27
C CYS A 410 -7.89 -10.91 -0.60
N LEU A 411 -6.60 -10.66 -0.38
CA LEU A 411 -5.71 -11.61 0.31
C LEU A 411 -6.12 -11.84 1.76
N LEU A 412 -6.51 -10.78 2.47
CA LEU A 412 -7.00 -10.88 3.85
C LEU A 412 -8.36 -11.58 3.93
N LEU A 413 -9.27 -11.27 3.01
CA LEU A 413 -10.55 -11.96 2.91
C LEU A 413 -10.34 -13.45 2.61
N HIS A 414 -9.45 -13.79 1.68
CA HIS A 414 -9.13 -15.17 1.37
C HIS A 414 -8.55 -15.91 2.59
N LEU A 415 -7.67 -15.25 3.34
CA LEU A 415 -7.17 -15.77 4.62
C LEU A 415 -8.31 -16.00 5.63
N LEU A 416 -9.24 -15.05 5.79
CA LEU A 416 -10.41 -15.19 6.67
C LEU A 416 -11.28 -16.38 6.29
N LEU A 417 -11.58 -16.54 4.99
CA LEU A 417 -12.41 -17.62 4.47
C LEU A 417 -11.73 -18.99 4.57
N MET A 418 -10.41 -19.05 4.43
CA MET A 418 -9.65 -20.30 4.60
C MET A 418 -9.57 -20.69 6.08
N LEU A 419 -9.41 -19.71 6.98
CA LEU A 419 -9.43 -19.93 8.42
C LEU A 419 -10.82 -20.31 8.93
N SER A 420 -11.90 -19.75 8.38
CA SER A 420 -13.26 -20.10 8.80
C SER A 420 -13.63 -21.54 8.45
N LYS A 421 -13.10 -22.08 7.34
CA LYS A 421 -13.20 -23.50 7.02
C LYS A 421 -12.41 -24.38 7.97
N GLN A 422 -11.27 -23.89 8.47
CA GLN A 422 -10.42 -24.62 9.41
C GLN A 422 -10.93 -24.55 10.87
N PHE A 423 -11.62 -23.47 11.23
CA PHE A 423 -12.15 -23.17 12.55
C PHE A 423 -13.62 -22.71 12.43
N PRO A 424 -14.57 -23.63 12.21
CA PRO A 424 -15.98 -23.29 11.99
C PRO A 424 -16.62 -22.47 13.11
N GLU A 425 -16.09 -22.54 14.34
CA GLU A 425 -16.57 -21.79 15.49
C GLU A 425 -16.53 -20.27 15.29
N ILE A 426 -15.66 -19.74 14.42
CA ILE A 426 -15.64 -18.30 14.12
C ILE A 426 -16.81 -17.89 13.23
N ILE A 427 -17.38 -18.82 12.45
CA ILE A 427 -18.61 -18.56 11.69
C ILE A 427 -19.75 -18.40 12.68
N THR A 428 -19.91 -19.35 13.61
CA THR A 428 -20.92 -19.28 14.67
C THR A 428 -20.78 -18.01 15.52
N GLU A 429 -19.55 -17.62 15.90
CA GLU A 429 -19.33 -16.36 16.63
C GLU A 429 -19.77 -15.13 15.80
N ALA A 430 -19.46 -15.12 14.49
CA ALA A 430 -19.84 -14.03 13.61
C ALA A 430 -21.36 -13.96 13.43
N GLU A 431 -22.01 -15.08 13.18
CA GLU A 431 -23.48 -15.20 13.07
C GLU A 431 -24.17 -14.73 14.35
N ASN A 432 -23.71 -15.18 15.52
CA ASN A 432 -24.28 -14.77 16.81
C ASN A 432 -24.17 -13.25 17.02
N LYS A 433 -23.03 -12.64 16.66
CA LYS A 433 -22.84 -11.19 16.76
C LYS A 433 -23.73 -10.42 15.78
N VAL A 434 -23.86 -10.89 14.54
CA VAL A 434 -24.73 -10.25 13.54
C VAL A 434 -26.20 -10.37 13.94
N ASN A 435 -26.64 -11.55 14.37
CA ASN A 435 -28.01 -11.78 14.88
C ASN A 435 -28.32 -10.90 16.10
N SER A 436 -27.40 -10.83 17.06
CA SER A 436 -27.58 -9.97 18.25
C SER A 436 -27.66 -8.48 17.88
N PHE A 437 -26.99 -8.06 16.81
CA PHE A 437 -27.03 -6.69 16.34
C PHE A 437 -28.36 -6.34 15.66
N VAL A 438 -28.92 -7.26 14.86
CA VAL A 438 -30.20 -7.05 14.15
C VAL A 438 -31.42 -7.40 15.01
N ASP A 439 -31.22 -7.85 16.24
CA ASP A 439 -32.31 -8.12 17.19
C ASP A 439 -33.17 -6.87 17.40
N LEU A 440 -34.48 -7.06 17.53
CA LEU A 440 -35.49 -6.01 17.61
C LEU A 440 -35.31 -5.13 18.86
N ASP A 441 -34.72 -5.66 19.92
CA ASP A 441 -34.50 -4.91 21.17
C ASP A 441 -33.36 -3.88 21.10
N GLY A 442 -32.50 -3.98 20.07
CA GLY A 442 -31.38 -3.06 19.83
C GLY A 442 -30.29 -3.00 20.91
N ARG A 443 -30.37 -3.81 21.98
CA ARG A 443 -29.50 -3.65 23.18
C ARG A 443 -28.04 -3.94 22.89
N ASN A 444 -27.74 -4.73 21.86
CA ASN A 444 -26.39 -5.15 21.49
C ASN A 444 -25.79 -4.38 20.30
N ARG A 445 -26.40 -3.27 19.86
CA ARG A 445 -25.88 -2.44 18.75
C ARG A 445 -24.79 -1.45 19.16
N ASN A 446 -24.78 -1.08 20.43
CA ASN A 446 -23.98 0.01 20.93
C ASN A 446 -22.46 -0.24 20.91
N LYS A 447 -21.68 0.80 21.18
CA LYS A 447 -20.21 0.79 21.13
C LYS A 447 -19.54 -0.18 22.11
N ASN A 448 -20.23 -0.63 23.16
CA ASN A 448 -19.69 -1.63 24.07
C ASN A 448 -19.74 -3.04 23.44
N SER A 449 -20.84 -3.35 22.74
CA SER A 449 -21.03 -4.63 22.06
C SER A 449 -20.35 -4.69 20.69
N VAL A 450 -20.43 -3.59 19.92
CA VAL A 450 -19.81 -3.45 18.59
C VAL A 450 -18.93 -2.20 18.55
N PRO A 451 -17.66 -2.25 18.98
CA PRO A 451 -16.82 -1.06 19.09
C PRO A 451 -16.49 -0.36 17.76
N ASN A 452 -16.36 -1.13 16.68
CA ASN A 452 -16.00 -0.62 15.35
C ASN A 452 -16.95 -1.20 14.29
N LEU A 453 -17.73 -0.31 13.66
CA LEU A 453 -18.70 -0.69 12.63
C LEU A 453 -18.03 -1.19 11.34
N GLY A 454 -16.88 -0.64 10.96
CA GLY A 454 -16.15 -1.07 9.77
C GLY A 454 -15.57 -2.48 9.92
N ASP A 455 -15.03 -2.80 11.10
CA ASP A 455 -14.58 -4.17 11.41
C ASP A 455 -15.78 -5.14 11.41
N PHE A 456 -16.91 -4.68 11.94
CA PHE A 456 -18.14 -5.48 12.04
C PHE A 456 -18.74 -5.81 10.67
N MET A 457 -18.67 -4.91 9.68
CA MET A 457 -19.14 -5.20 8.32
C MET A 457 -18.43 -6.42 7.68
N ILE A 458 -17.18 -6.70 8.06
CA ILE A 458 -16.44 -7.87 7.56
C ILE A 458 -17.05 -9.18 8.06
N TYR A 459 -17.81 -9.17 9.16
CA TYR A 459 -18.45 -10.37 9.70
C TYR A 459 -19.53 -10.89 8.73
N LEU A 460 -20.07 -10.03 7.87
CA LEU A 460 -21.06 -10.41 6.84
C LEU A 460 -20.50 -11.36 5.77
N PHE A 461 -19.17 -11.46 5.62
CA PHE A 461 -18.58 -12.50 4.77
C PHE A 461 -18.74 -13.90 5.35
N LEU A 462 -18.90 -14.01 6.67
CA LEU A 462 -19.06 -15.27 7.39
C LEU A 462 -20.52 -15.54 7.76
N ALA A 463 -21.24 -14.52 8.23
CA ALA A 463 -22.62 -14.60 8.68
C ALA A 463 -23.60 -14.58 7.49
N LYS A 464 -23.78 -15.73 6.83
CA LYS A 464 -24.65 -15.87 5.65
C LYS A 464 -26.14 -16.00 6.00
N ASN A 465 -26.48 -16.12 7.29
CA ASN A 465 -27.83 -16.30 7.79
C ASN A 465 -28.64 -14.99 7.92
N VAL A 466 -28.02 -13.83 7.71
CA VAL A 466 -28.68 -12.51 7.75
C VAL A 466 -28.61 -11.85 6.38
N SER A 467 -29.75 -11.40 5.86
CA SER A 467 -29.81 -10.66 4.59
C SER A 467 -29.31 -9.22 4.76
N TRP A 468 -28.78 -8.65 3.68
CA TRP A 468 -28.39 -7.23 3.66
C TRP A 468 -29.57 -6.32 4.03
N SER A 469 -30.78 -6.63 3.53
CA SER A 469 -32.00 -5.85 3.81
C SER A 469 -32.41 -5.84 5.28
N GLY A 470 -32.16 -6.91 6.03
CA GLY A 470 -32.42 -6.96 7.48
C GLY A 470 -31.31 -6.28 8.30
N PHE A 471 -30.09 -6.26 7.77
CA PHE A 471 -28.93 -5.67 8.44
C PHE A 471 -28.84 -4.15 8.29
N VAL A 472 -29.02 -3.64 7.06
CA VAL A 472 -28.71 -2.25 6.70
C VAL A 472 -29.48 -1.20 7.52
N PRO A 473 -30.76 -1.38 7.91
CA PRO A 473 -31.46 -0.38 8.71
C PRO A 473 -30.87 -0.23 10.10
N CYS A 474 -30.63 -1.35 10.81
CA CYS A 474 -30.02 -1.35 12.13
C CYS A 474 -28.60 -0.76 12.10
N PHE A 475 -27.84 -1.07 11.04
CA PHE A 475 -26.49 -0.56 10.85
C PHE A 475 -26.49 0.95 10.64
N LEU A 476 -27.41 1.45 9.82
CA LEU A 476 -27.50 2.86 9.47
C LEU A 476 -27.94 3.71 10.66
N GLU A 477 -28.92 3.27 11.44
CA GLU A 477 -29.36 3.91 12.68
C GLU A 477 -28.17 4.13 13.64
N GLU A 478 -27.38 3.07 13.87
CA GLU A 478 -26.21 3.11 14.73
C GLU A 478 -25.07 3.99 14.14
N LEU A 479 -24.86 3.93 12.82
CA LEU A 479 -23.88 4.76 12.11
C LEU A 479 -24.19 6.25 12.27
N LEU A 480 -25.44 6.65 11.99
CA LEU A 480 -25.88 8.04 12.08
C LEU A 480 -25.76 8.55 13.52
N SER A 481 -26.16 7.73 14.50
CA SER A 481 -26.06 8.05 15.93
C SER A 481 -24.61 8.27 16.39
N ARG A 482 -23.66 7.45 15.91
CA ARG A 482 -22.23 7.61 16.22
C ARG A 482 -21.59 8.80 15.53
N ASN A 483 -22.11 9.22 14.37
CA ASN A 483 -21.60 10.37 13.63
C ASN A 483 -21.94 11.71 14.31
N VAL A 484 -23.01 11.76 15.12
CA VAL A 484 -23.52 12.97 15.78
C VAL A 484 -22.45 13.78 16.48
N VAL A 485 -21.65 13.15 17.35
CA VAL A 485 -20.60 13.85 18.10
C VAL A 485 -19.58 14.53 17.18
N TRP A 486 -19.31 13.97 16.01
CA TRP A 486 -18.31 14.49 15.08
C TRP A 486 -18.81 15.71 14.32
N TYR A 487 -20.06 15.70 13.85
CA TYR A 487 -20.61 16.84 13.13
C TYR A 487 -21.10 17.94 14.07
N LEU A 488 -21.61 17.62 15.27
CA LEU A 488 -22.03 18.64 16.26
C LEU A 488 -20.85 19.46 16.78
N ASN A 489 -19.67 18.84 16.96
CA ASN A 489 -18.44 19.56 17.29
C ASN A 489 -18.01 20.58 16.21
N LYS A 490 -18.49 20.42 14.96
CA LYS A 490 -18.18 21.33 13.85
C LYS A 490 -19.33 22.32 13.58
N SER A 491 -20.57 21.88 13.72
CA SER A 491 -21.78 22.70 13.57
C SER A 491 -22.74 22.44 14.75
N PRO A 492 -22.56 23.17 15.88
CA PRO A 492 -23.37 22.98 17.09
C PRO A 492 -24.87 23.22 16.88
N GLY A 493 -25.23 24.13 15.97
CA GLY A 493 -26.62 24.49 15.70
C GLY A 493 -27.49 23.32 15.21
N LEU A 494 -26.89 22.25 14.67
CA LEU A 494 -27.60 21.02 14.30
C LEU A 494 -28.16 20.26 15.52
N SER A 495 -27.69 20.55 16.74
CA SER A 495 -28.20 19.96 17.98
C SER A 495 -29.58 20.52 18.38
N TYR A 496 -30.02 21.63 17.76
CA TYR A 496 -31.39 22.11 17.92
C TYR A 496 -32.34 21.18 17.15
N LEU A 497 -33.28 20.54 17.84
CA LEU A 497 -34.25 19.64 17.22
C LEU A 497 -35.47 20.44 16.75
N GLU A 498 -35.73 20.38 15.45
CA GLU A 498 -36.90 20.99 14.82
C GLU A 498 -38.19 20.25 15.20
N LYS A 499 -39.35 20.87 14.93
CA LYS A 499 -40.64 20.19 15.05
C LYS A 499 -40.79 19.18 13.92
N ASN A 500 -41.54 18.11 14.15
CA ASN A 500 -41.67 16.99 13.21
C ASN A 500 -42.28 17.38 11.84
N ASP A 501 -42.97 18.51 11.76
CA ASP A 501 -43.58 19.05 10.54
C ASP A 501 -42.65 19.96 9.72
N TYR A 502 -41.45 20.26 10.23
CA TYR A 502 -40.47 21.12 9.57
C TYR A 502 -39.33 20.31 8.95
N VAL A 503 -39.21 20.37 7.63
CA VAL A 503 -38.12 19.75 6.87
C VAL A 503 -37.03 20.80 6.65
N SER A 504 -35.85 20.59 7.24
CA SER A 504 -34.76 21.56 7.12
C SER A 504 -33.73 21.14 6.07
N GLU A 505 -33.67 21.91 4.98
CA GLU A 505 -32.63 21.79 3.95
C GLU A 505 -31.22 21.94 4.55
N TYR A 506 -31.02 22.92 5.44
CA TYR A 506 -29.74 23.11 6.12
C TYR A 506 -29.30 21.87 6.93
N ARG A 507 -30.23 21.17 7.61
CA ARG A 507 -29.89 19.90 8.29
C ARG A 507 -29.44 18.84 7.31
N LEU A 508 -30.19 18.66 6.22
CA LEU A 508 -29.92 17.65 5.22
C LEU A 508 -28.52 17.88 4.61
N GLU A 509 -28.27 19.08 4.10
CA GLU A 509 -27.01 19.42 3.43
C GLU A 509 -25.80 19.41 4.38
N GLU A 510 -25.90 20.09 5.52
CA GLU A 510 -24.76 20.27 6.41
C GLU A 510 -24.39 18.97 7.11
N THR A 511 -25.37 18.14 7.50
CA THR A 511 -25.08 16.83 8.11
C THR A 511 -24.43 15.90 7.10
N PHE A 512 -24.87 15.91 5.84
CA PHE A 512 -24.26 15.12 4.77
C PHE A 512 -22.79 15.54 4.57
N ARG A 513 -22.56 16.84 4.38
CA ARG A 513 -21.24 17.42 4.15
C ARG A 513 -20.26 17.10 5.28
N LEU A 514 -20.69 17.24 6.53
CA LEU A 514 -19.87 16.98 7.71
C LEU A 514 -19.61 15.49 7.98
N SER A 515 -20.47 14.61 7.45
CA SER A 515 -20.36 13.14 7.57
C SER A 515 -19.64 12.49 6.38
N GLY A 516 -19.15 13.25 5.40
CA GLY A 516 -18.61 12.72 4.15
C GLY A 516 -17.53 11.63 4.30
N THR A 517 -16.65 11.72 5.31
CA THR A 517 -15.63 10.68 5.55
C THR A 517 -16.25 9.35 5.97
N SER A 518 -17.19 9.33 6.92
CA SER A 518 -17.80 8.08 7.39
C SER A 518 -18.70 7.47 6.32
N LEU A 519 -19.47 8.29 5.60
CA LEU A 519 -20.34 7.84 4.51
C LEU A 519 -19.53 7.21 3.36
N ARG A 520 -18.40 7.82 2.96
CA ARG A 520 -17.50 7.23 1.95
C ARG A 520 -16.92 5.90 2.41
N LEU A 521 -16.53 5.77 3.67
CA LEU A 521 -16.00 4.52 4.22
C LEU A 521 -17.02 3.40 4.09
N VAL A 522 -18.28 3.67 4.45
CA VAL A 522 -19.36 2.70 4.29
C VAL A 522 -19.60 2.35 2.83
N MET A 523 -19.65 3.33 1.92
CA MET A 523 -19.81 3.06 0.49
C MET A 523 -18.69 2.18 -0.08
N PHE A 524 -17.43 2.41 0.32
CA PHE A 524 -16.33 1.53 -0.07
C PHE A 524 -16.51 0.11 0.49
N GLN A 525 -16.84 -0.04 1.77
CA GLN A 525 -17.06 -1.34 2.39
C GLN A 525 -18.20 -2.12 1.71
N VAL A 526 -19.34 -1.47 1.47
CA VAL A 526 -20.48 -2.09 0.77
C VAL A 526 -20.10 -2.48 -0.66
N ALA A 527 -19.41 -1.61 -1.39
CA ALA A 527 -19.00 -1.92 -2.75
C ALA A 527 -18.02 -3.10 -2.80
N PHE A 528 -17.04 -3.16 -1.89
CA PHE A 528 -16.12 -4.29 -1.80
C PHE A 528 -16.83 -5.58 -1.41
N LEU A 529 -17.77 -5.52 -0.47
CA LEU A 529 -18.66 -6.64 -0.12
C LEU A 529 -19.39 -7.16 -1.35
N LYS A 530 -20.02 -6.27 -2.14
CA LYS A 530 -20.71 -6.63 -3.39
C LYS A 530 -19.76 -7.22 -4.45
N MET A 531 -18.55 -6.66 -4.59
CA MET A 531 -17.58 -7.10 -5.60
C MET A 531 -17.11 -8.54 -5.43
N VAL A 532 -17.02 -9.03 -4.18
CA VAL A 532 -16.48 -10.34 -3.82
C VAL A 532 -17.51 -11.36 -3.35
N LYS A 533 -18.76 -10.92 -3.12
CA LYS A 533 -19.87 -11.81 -2.74
C LYS A 533 -20.03 -12.95 -3.75
N ASP A 534 -20.16 -14.18 -3.24
CA ASP A 534 -20.35 -15.41 -4.02
C ASP A 534 -19.22 -15.75 -5.02
N LYS A 535 -18.02 -15.17 -4.83
CA LYS A 535 -16.83 -15.41 -5.68
C LYS A 535 -15.73 -16.21 -4.95
N GLU A 536 -16.05 -16.96 -3.90
CA GLU A 536 -15.04 -17.63 -3.07
C GLU A 536 -14.24 -18.70 -3.82
N GLN A 537 -14.90 -19.48 -4.69
CA GLN A 537 -14.23 -20.49 -5.52
C GLN A 537 -13.24 -19.83 -6.50
N ASP A 538 -13.67 -18.73 -7.09
CA ASP A 538 -12.90 -17.95 -8.04
C ASP A 538 -11.69 -17.26 -7.37
N MET A 539 -11.85 -16.80 -6.12
CA MET A 539 -10.74 -16.33 -5.28
C MET A 539 -9.73 -17.44 -4.98
N ASN A 540 -10.16 -18.67 -4.64
CA ASN A 540 -9.25 -19.79 -4.41
C ASN A 540 -8.40 -20.08 -5.66
N ARG A 541 -9.01 -20.07 -6.84
CA ARG A 541 -8.33 -20.31 -8.13
C ARG A 541 -7.30 -19.21 -8.44
N ARG A 542 -7.53 -17.98 -7.98
CA ARG A 542 -6.63 -16.83 -8.11
C ARG A 542 -5.66 -16.64 -6.96
N TYR A 543 -5.53 -17.61 -6.05
CA TYR A 543 -4.65 -17.50 -4.90
C TYR A 543 -4.95 -16.30 -3.98
N GLY A 544 -6.23 -15.91 -3.89
CA GLY A 544 -6.66 -14.75 -3.11
C GLY A 544 -6.49 -13.39 -3.82
N TYR A 545 -6.02 -13.36 -5.07
CA TYR A 545 -5.88 -12.11 -5.85
C TYR A 545 -7.22 -11.65 -6.47
N PRO A 546 -7.39 -10.32 -6.67
CA PRO A 546 -8.55 -9.77 -7.36
C PRO A 546 -8.62 -10.23 -8.83
N SER A 547 -9.81 -10.23 -9.40
CA SER A 547 -9.98 -10.42 -10.85
C SER A 547 -9.65 -9.14 -11.61
N ASN A 548 -9.36 -9.26 -12.90
CA ASN A 548 -9.18 -8.09 -13.78
C ASN A 548 -10.42 -7.18 -13.77
N GLU A 549 -11.62 -7.77 -13.72
CA GLU A 549 -12.88 -7.03 -13.63
C GLU A 549 -12.94 -6.19 -12.33
N MET A 550 -12.52 -6.75 -11.20
CA MET A 550 -12.47 -6.03 -9.93
C MET A 550 -11.50 -4.85 -10.00
N SER A 551 -10.30 -5.08 -10.54
CA SER A 551 -9.29 -4.02 -10.70
C SER A 551 -9.74 -2.90 -11.63
N LEU A 552 -10.39 -3.23 -12.75
CA LEU A 552 -10.94 -2.24 -13.70
C LEU A 552 -12.11 -1.46 -13.08
N SER A 553 -12.97 -2.13 -12.32
CA SER A 553 -14.13 -1.51 -11.68
C SER A 553 -13.76 -0.55 -10.56
N LEU A 554 -12.61 -0.75 -9.91
CA LEU A 554 -12.19 0.05 -8.75
C LEU A 554 -12.05 1.54 -9.05
N LEU A 555 -11.48 1.92 -10.20
CA LEU A 555 -11.39 3.34 -10.58
C LEU A 555 -12.75 3.97 -10.82
N SER A 556 -13.66 3.22 -11.47
CA SER A 556 -15.04 3.67 -11.71
C SER A 556 -15.76 3.85 -10.38
N LEU A 557 -15.59 2.89 -9.46
CA LEU A 557 -16.15 2.94 -8.12
C LEU A 557 -15.66 4.15 -7.32
N ILE A 558 -14.34 4.40 -7.29
CA ILE A 558 -13.77 5.56 -6.58
C ILE A 558 -14.39 6.85 -7.13
N LYS A 559 -14.47 7.01 -8.46
CA LYS A 559 -15.09 8.19 -9.07
C LYS A 559 -16.55 8.36 -8.66
N LYS A 560 -17.33 7.28 -8.67
CA LYS A 560 -18.74 7.30 -8.24
C LYS A 560 -18.87 7.72 -6.77
N ILE A 561 -18.12 7.09 -5.88
CA ILE A 561 -18.14 7.38 -4.43
C ILE A 561 -17.82 8.85 -4.14
N TYR A 562 -16.82 9.42 -4.81
CA TYR A 562 -16.42 10.82 -4.62
C TYR A 562 -17.37 11.82 -5.29
N ALA A 563 -18.23 11.37 -6.21
CA ALA A 563 -19.26 12.20 -6.83
C ALA A 563 -20.56 12.26 -6.01
N VAL A 564 -20.75 11.39 -5.02
CA VAL A 564 -21.94 11.39 -4.15
C VAL A 564 -21.97 12.65 -3.29
N ASN A 565 -23.04 13.44 -3.44
CA ASN A 565 -23.21 14.74 -2.79
C ASN A 565 -24.56 14.92 -2.08
N SER A 566 -25.44 13.91 -2.10
CA SER A 566 -26.78 13.95 -1.50
C SER A 566 -27.16 12.61 -0.85
N TRP A 567 -28.18 12.65 0.02
CA TRP A 567 -28.62 11.49 0.80
C TRP A 567 -29.27 10.39 -0.04
N ASP A 568 -30.11 10.74 -1.01
CA ASP A 568 -30.76 9.80 -1.93
C ASP A 568 -29.75 8.95 -2.69
N ILE A 569 -28.70 9.58 -3.26
CA ILE A 569 -27.63 8.89 -3.98
C ILE A 569 -26.82 8.01 -3.01
N PHE A 570 -26.58 8.47 -1.78
CA PHE A 570 -25.91 7.65 -0.76
C PHE A 570 -26.71 6.39 -0.41
N PHE A 571 -28.03 6.53 -0.20
CA PHE A 571 -28.89 5.39 0.14
C PHE A 571 -29.00 4.39 -1.02
N ASP A 572 -29.08 4.86 -2.26
CA ASP A 572 -29.01 4.01 -3.45
C ASP A 572 -27.70 3.21 -3.51
N MET A 573 -26.55 3.88 -3.28
CA MET A 573 -25.24 3.21 -3.28
C MET A 573 -25.12 2.07 -2.28
N ILE A 574 -25.80 2.17 -1.13
CA ILE A 574 -25.78 1.15 -0.07
C ILE A 574 -26.98 0.20 -0.11
N ASP A 575 -27.81 0.23 -1.15
CA ASP A 575 -29.08 -0.51 -1.28
C ASP A 575 -30.00 -0.35 -0.06
N PHE A 576 -30.10 0.86 0.49
CA PHE A 576 -31.06 1.17 1.54
C PHE A 576 -32.41 1.55 0.90
N PRO A 577 -33.51 0.87 1.24
CA PRO A 577 -34.81 1.15 0.63
C PRO A 577 -35.38 2.44 1.21
N LEU A 578 -35.22 3.55 0.47
CA LEU A 578 -35.87 4.82 0.76
C LEU A 578 -37.09 5.01 -0.16
N PRO A 579 -38.23 5.52 0.33
CA PRO A 579 -39.34 5.93 -0.51
C PRO A 579 -38.91 6.92 -1.59
N LYS A 580 -39.41 6.72 -2.81
CA LYS A 580 -39.10 7.60 -3.96
C LYS A 580 -39.82 8.95 -3.89
N GLU A 581 -40.97 8.97 -3.23
CA GLU A 581 -41.76 10.15 -2.91
C GLU A 581 -41.54 10.45 -1.41
N ASP A 582 -41.43 11.73 -1.02
CA ASP A 582 -41.23 12.17 0.37
C ASP A 582 -39.94 11.70 1.07
N CYS A 583 -38.83 11.60 0.33
CA CYS A 583 -37.53 11.18 0.88
C CYS A 583 -36.95 12.19 1.89
N GLU A 584 -37.01 13.49 1.62
CA GLU A 584 -36.41 14.53 2.47
C GLU A 584 -37.00 14.59 3.89
N PRO A 585 -38.34 14.59 4.09
CA PRO A 585 -38.93 14.47 5.42
C PRO A 585 -38.45 13.24 6.20
N GLU A 586 -38.37 12.08 5.54
CA GLU A 586 -37.94 10.85 6.19
C GLU A 586 -36.47 10.92 6.61
N VAL A 587 -35.59 11.37 5.72
CA VAL A 587 -34.17 11.54 6.04
C VAL A 587 -33.99 12.58 7.15
N CYS A 588 -34.72 13.70 7.10
CA CYS A 588 -34.69 14.71 8.15
C CYS A 588 -35.08 14.11 9.51
N ASN A 589 -36.14 13.29 9.55
CA ASN A 589 -36.55 12.57 10.75
C ASN A 589 -35.50 11.55 11.22
N MET A 590 -34.86 10.82 10.32
CA MET A 590 -33.75 9.91 10.66
C MET A 590 -32.58 10.66 11.31
N LEU A 591 -32.22 11.84 10.81
CA LEU A 591 -31.15 12.66 11.38
C LEU A 591 -31.52 13.26 12.74
N ILE A 592 -32.78 13.64 12.94
CA ILE A 592 -33.31 14.09 14.24
C ILE A 592 -33.25 12.93 15.25
N ASN A 593 -33.70 11.74 14.85
CA ASN A 593 -33.68 10.55 15.72
C ASN A 593 -32.25 10.14 16.05
N ALA A 594 -31.32 10.19 15.10
CA ALA A 594 -29.91 9.93 15.35
C ALA A 594 -29.32 10.82 16.46
N ILE A 595 -29.73 12.09 16.57
CA ILE A 595 -29.32 12.95 17.70
C ILE A 595 -29.90 12.43 19.01
N LYS A 596 -31.21 12.11 19.06
CA LYS A 596 -31.85 11.56 20.27
C LYS A 596 -31.19 10.25 20.70
N ASP A 597 -30.95 9.34 19.76
CA ASP A 597 -30.35 8.04 20.00
C ASP A 597 -28.89 8.15 20.43
N SER A 598 -28.16 9.11 19.87
CA SER A 598 -26.81 9.47 20.29
C SER A 598 -26.75 10.02 21.71
N GLU A 599 -27.73 10.84 22.12
CA GLU A 599 -27.85 11.35 23.49
C GLU A 599 -28.18 10.20 24.46
N ASN A 600 -29.19 9.39 24.13
CA ASN A 600 -29.59 8.22 24.92
C ASN A 600 -28.46 7.20 25.09
N SER A 601 -27.65 6.99 24.05
CA SER A 601 -26.51 6.09 24.05
C SER A 601 -25.26 6.70 24.70
N GLY A 602 -25.30 7.97 25.10
CA GLY A 602 -24.17 8.69 25.68
C GLY A 602 -23.01 8.92 24.72
N TYR A 603 -23.26 8.91 23.41
CA TYR A 603 -22.25 9.16 22.37
C TYR A 603 -21.86 10.63 22.28
N HIS A 604 -22.76 11.54 22.65
CA HIS A 604 -22.47 12.95 22.82
C HIS A 604 -23.12 13.49 24.10
N GLN A 605 -22.66 14.65 24.53
CA GLN A 605 -23.28 15.44 25.59
C GLN A 605 -23.46 16.86 25.08
N ASN A 606 -24.66 17.41 25.16
CA ASN A 606 -24.95 18.76 24.68
C ASN A 606 -24.47 19.82 25.69
N PRO A 607 -23.48 20.67 25.35
CA PRO A 607 -22.98 21.67 26.27
C PRO A 607 -23.72 23.00 26.18
N TYR A 608 -24.72 23.14 25.30
CA TYR A 608 -25.44 24.39 24.99
C TYR A 608 -26.87 24.40 25.55
N THR A 609 -27.36 25.60 25.87
CA THR A 609 -28.78 25.78 26.21
C THR A 609 -29.64 25.76 24.94
N LYS A 610 -30.94 25.49 25.09
CA LYS A 610 -31.88 25.50 23.96
C LYS A 610 -31.91 26.85 23.22
N ASN A 611 -31.74 27.96 23.95
CA ASN A 611 -31.75 29.31 23.38
C ASN A 611 -30.45 29.59 22.60
N GLU A 612 -29.29 29.21 23.13
CA GLU A 612 -28.01 29.30 22.42
C GLU A 612 -28.03 28.50 21.10
N LEU A 613 -28.56 27.27 21.14
CA LEU A 613 -28.70 26.41 19.96
C LEU A 613 -29.64 27.01 18.92
N PHE A 614 -30.79 27.55 19.35
CA PHE A 614 -31.73 28.23 18.46
C PHE A 614 -31.09 29.46 17.81
N HIS A 615 -30.37 30.28 18.57
CA HIS A 615 -29.66 31.43 18.02
C HIS A 615 -28.66 31.02 16.93
N MET A 616 -27.80 30.03 17.21
CA MET A 616 -26.86 29.49 16.23
C MET A 616 -27.58 28.89 15.01
N ARG A 617 -28.71 28.21 15.23
CA ARG A 617 -29.50 27.62 14.15
C ARG A 617 -30.12 28.68 13.24
N ARG A 618 -30.76 29.70 13.80
CA ARG A 618 -31.45 30.76 13.07
C ARG A 618 -30.51 31.58 12.17
N LEU A 619 -29.21 31.67 12.51
CA LEU A 619 -28.20 32.31 11.65
C LEU A 619 -27.92 31.53 10.35
N LYS A 620 -28.21 30.23 10.33
CA LYS A 620 -27.98 29.35 9.17
C LYS A 620 -29.27 28.94 8.47
N ASP A 621 -30.35 28.90 9.23
CA ASP A 621 -31.68 28.49 8.79
C ASP A 621 -32.70 29.55 9.28
N PRO A 622 -32.88 30.66 8.55
CA PRO A 622 -33.67 31.81 9.03
C PRO A 622 -35.15 31.51 9.24
N GLU A 623 -35.67 30.49 8.57
CA GLU A 623 -37.09 30.08 8.61
C GLU A 623 -37.41 29.11 9.74
N ILE A 624 -36.40 28.72 10.53
CA ILE A 624 -36.57 27.76 11.62
C ILE A 624 -37.64 28.22 12.64
N PRO A 625 -38.63 27.36 13.00
CA PRO A 625 -39.66 27.72 13.96
C PRO A 625 -39.09 28.14 15.31
N THR A 626 -39.56 29.30 15.80
CA THR A 626 -39.15 29.83 17.10
C THR A 626 -39.67 28.95 18.23
N PRO A 627 -38.81 28.49 19.18
CA PRO A 627 -39.26 27.65 20.27
C PRO A 627 -40.06 28.47 21.28
N ASN A 628 -41.03 27.83 21.95
CA ASN A 628 -41.82 28.50 23.01
C ASN A 628 -40.91 29.11 24.10
N SER A 629 -39.74 28.51 24.34
CA SER A 629 -38.77 29.02 25.30
C SER A 629 -38.21 30.40 24.98
N TRP A 630 -38.21 30.77 23.70
CA TRP A 630 -37.75 32.08 23.21
C TRP A 630 -38.86 33.15 23.28
N LEU A 631 -40.12 32.73 23.41
CA LEU A 631 -41.30 33.60 23.41
C LEU A 631 -41.88 33.86 24.81
N ASP A 632 -41.55 33.04 25.81
CA ASP A 632 -42.14 33.13 27.16
C ASP A 632 -41.43 34.16 28.07
N ASN A 633 -42.18 35.19 28.49
CA ASN A 633 -41.68 36.44 29.07
C ASN A 633 -41.38 36.40 30.58
N LYS A 634 -41.76 35.34 31.30
CA LYS A 634 -41.86 35.43 32.78
C LYS A 634 -40.58 35.15 33.58
N ASN A 635 -39.48 34.66 32.98
CA ASN A 635 -38.20 34.42 33.68
C ASN A 635 -36.93 34.50 32.79
N ARG A 636 -36.98 35.16 31.61
CA ARG A 636 -36.01 34.91 30.51
C ARG A 636 -35.38 36.09 29.78
N ILE A 637 -35.57 37.32 30.25
CA ILE A 637 -35.00 38.52 29.60
C ILE A 637 -33.45 38.47 29.61
N VAL A 638 -32.82 37.99 30.69
CA VAL A 638 -31.36 38.03 30.85
C VAL A 638 -30.61 37.10 29.88
N GLU A 639 -31.02 35.85 29.67
CA GLU A 639 -30.28 34.92 28.80
C GLU A 639 -30.35 35.33 27.32
N ILE A 640 -31.54 35.72 26.86
CA ILE A 640 -31.75 36.15 25.47
C ILE A 640 -31.04 37.50 25.22
N ASP A 641 -31.09 38.43 26.18
CA ASP A 641 -30.35 39.68 26.10
C ASP A 641 -28.84 39.44 26.09
N LEU A 642 -28.33 38.53 26.93
CA LEU A 642 -26.91 38.14 26.93
C LEU A 642 -26.50 37.53 25.59
N ILE A 643 -27.33 36.66 25.00
CA ILE A 643 -27.08 36.09 23.67
C ILE A 643 -27.09 37.19 22.60
N ASN A 644 -28.06 38.11 22.65
CA ASN A 644 -28.14 39.23 21.70
C ASN A 644 -26.98 40.23 21.87
N GLN A 645 -26.50 40.41 23.10
CA GLN A 645 -25.44 41.37 23.45
C GLN A 645 -24.03 40.82 23.21
N HIS A 646 -23.79 39.55 23.55
CA HIS A 646 -22.46 38.93 23.57
C HIS A 646 -22.30 37.77 22.59
N GLY A 647 -23.38 37.26 22.00
CA GLY A 647 -23.36 36.06 21.18
C GLY A 647 -23.36 34.77 22.01
N VAL A 648 -22.91 33.67 21.41
CA VAL A 648 -22.85 32.35 22.03
C VAL A 648 -21.40 31.90 22.17
N VAL A 649 -21.07 31.22 23.27
CA VAL A 649 -19.74 30.64 23.52
C VAL A 649 -19.36 29.66 22.42
N GLU A 650 -18.27 29.90 21.70
CA GLU A 650 -17.88 29.01 20.60
C GLU A 650 -17.02 27.81 21.05
N ASN A 651 -16.95 26.79 20.20
CA ASN A 651 -16.01 25.66 20.32
C ASN A 651 -16.13 24.86 21.64
N LEU A 652 -17.34 24.76 22.21
CA LEU A 652 -17.62 23.79 23.27
C LEU A 652 -17.64 22.37 22.69
N SER A 653 -17.08 21.42 23.42
CA SER A 653 -17.02 20.04 22.98
C SER A 653 -18.30 19.29 23.28
N PHE A 654 -18.82 18.58 22.27
CA PHE A 654 -19.89 17.59 22.42
C PHE A 654 -19.37 16.22 22.86
N HIS A 655 -18.05 16.02 22.96
CA HIS A 655 -17.51 14.75 23.42
C HIS A 655 -17.85 14.52 24.90
N PRO A 656 -18.38 13.35 25.28
CA PRO A 656 -18.75 13.06 26.66
C PRO A 656 -17.52 12.97 27.57
N GLY A 657 -17.73 13.20 28.87
CA GLY A 657 -16.75 12.93 29.93
C GLY A 657 -16.34 14.15 30.75
N ASP A 658 -15.99 13.91 32.02
CA ASP A 658 -15.74 14.95 33.03
C ASP A 658 -14.70 15.98 32.62
N ARG A 659 -13.66 15.55 31.90
CA ARG A 659 -12.63 16.46 31.40
C ARG A 659 -13.22 17.49 30.43
N ASN A 660 -14.00 17.03 29.46
CA ASN A 660 -14.64 17.91 28.47
C ASN A 660 -15.65 18.83 29.15
N ASN A 661 -16.37 18.32 30.16
CA ASN A 661 -17.31 19.12 30.94
C ASN A 661 -16.62 20.26 31.70
N ARG A 662 -15.48 19.99 32.34
CA ARG A 662 -14.68 21.03 33.01
C ARG A 662 -14.09 22.04 32.02
N GLU A 663 -13.59 21.57 30.87
CA GLU A 663 -13.08 22.45 29.81
C GLU A 663 -14.19 23.36 29.25
N ASN A 664 -15.40 22.82 29.05
CA ASN A 664 -16.57 23.59 28.62
C ASN A 664 -17.00 24.62 29.67
N ALA A 665 -17.06 24.24 30.96
CA ALA A 665 -17.39 25.15 32.05
C ALA A 665 -16.38 26.31 32.15
N SER A 666 -15.08 26.00 32.04
CA SER A 666 -14.02 27.01 32.02
C SER A 666 -14.18 28.00 30.86
N LYS A 667 -14.48 27.51 29.65
CA LYS A 667 -14.75 28.37 28.48
C LYS A 667 -15.98 29.27 28.70
N ARG A 668 -17.05 28.74 29.29
CA ARG A 668 -18.26 29.51 29.63
C ARG A 668 -17.97 30.60 30.65
N ASN A 669 -17.27 30.28 31.73
CA ASN A 669 -16.90 31.24 32.76
C ASN A 669 -16.01 32.36 32.19
N ALA A 670 -15.06 32.01 31.32
CA ALA A 670 -14.20 32.99 30.65
C ALA A 670 -14.98 33.91 29.70
N PHE A 671 -15.97 33.39 28.97
CA PHE A 671 -16.76 34.15 28.01
C PHE A 671 -17.71 35.17 28.68
N TYR A 672 -18.42 34.75 29.73
CA TYR A 672 -19.36 35.61 30.46
C TYR A 672 -18.70 36.43 31.59
N GLY A 673 -17.37 36.34 31.76
CA GLY A 673 -16.64 37.09 32.78
C GLY A 673 -16.96 36.68 34.22
N ILE A 674 -17.49 35.47 34.44
CA ILE A 674 -17.79 34.94 35.77
C ILE A 674 -16.48 34.39 36.37
N SER A 675 -15.79 35.21 37.17
CA SER A 675 -14.67 34.71 37.99
C SER A 675 -15.22 33.86 39.14
N ASP A 676 -14.95 32.56 39.12
CA ASP A 676 -15.24 31.67 40.25
C ASP A 676 -14.45 32.13 41.47
N ASN A 677 -15.15 32.79 42.40
CA ASN A 677 -14.64 33.20 43.70
C ASN A 677 -15.29 32.36 44.80
N SER A 678 -15.34 31.03 44.63
CA SER A 678 -15.67 30.11 45.72
C SER A 678 -15.34 28.67 45.33
N TYR A 679 -14.17 28.16 45.74
CA TYR A 679 -14.00 26.88 46.44
C TYR A 679 -12.52 26.69 46.80
N GLY A 680 -12.23 26.66 48.11
CA GLY A 680 -11.15 25.83 48.66
C GLY A 680 -9.74 26.42 48.72
N ASN A 681 -9.56 27.36 49.65
CA ASN A 681 -8.27 27.70 50.25
C ASN A 681 -7.48 26.44 50.69
N THR A 682 -6.32 26.18 50.06
CA THR A 682 -5.16 25.63 50.77
C THR A 682 -3.94 26.49 50.45
N ASN A 683 -3.63 27.35 51.42
CA ASN A 683 -2.40 28.11 51.59
C ASN A 683 -1.14 27.49 50.96
N ARG A 684 -0.43 28.29 50.15
CA ARG A 684 0.96 28.70 50.46
C ARG A 684 1.41 29.91 49.62
N TYR A 685 1.24 31.08 50.25
CA TYR A 685 2.17 32.21 50.37
C TYR A 685 3.25 32.47 49.28
N ASN A 686 3.16 33.72 48.78
CA ASN A 686 4.24 34.70 48.51
C ASN A 686 5.17 34.49 47.29
N ASN A 687 5.59 35.51 46.54
CA ASN A 687 5.24 36.95 46.44
C ASN A 687 6.01 37.53 45.23
N ASN A 688 5.44 38.54 44.56
CA ASN A 688 6.11 39.60 43.78
C ASN A 688 6.90 39.22 42.50
N ASN A 689 6.93 39.98 41.40
CA ASN A 689 6.35 41.27 41.01
C ASN A 689 6.53 41.47 39.50
N ASN A 690 5.55 42.11 38.85
CA ASN A 690 5.63 43.10 37.75
C ASN A 690 6.61 42.90 36.56
N ASN A 691 6.10 42.79 35.32
CA ASN A 691 5.73 43.94 34.45
C ASN A 691 5.60 43.55 32.95
N ASN A 692 4.54 44.05 32.31
CA ASN A 692 4.43 44.59 30.94
C ASN A 692 5.27 43.98 29.79
N ASN A 693 4.61 43.41 28.77
CA ASN A 693 4.29 44.15 27.53
C ASN A 693 3.73 43.27 26.38
N ASN A 694 2.73 43.88 25.77
CA ASN A 694 2.13 43.76 24.45
C ASN A 694 3.01 43.28 23.26
N ARG A 695 2.30 42.69 22.26
CA ARG A 695 2.60 42.52 20.82
C ARG A 695 3.41 41.31 20.32
N GLY A 696 2.81 40.64 19.31
CA GLY A 696 3.49 40.40 18.03
C GLY A 696 3.60 38.94 17.60
N GLY A 697 3.07 38.63 16.42
CA GLY A 697 3.07 37.29 15.82
C GLY A 697 4.45 36.71 15.49
N GLY A 698 4.44 35.43 15.13
CA GLY A 698 5.42 34.86 14.21
C GLY A 698 6.31 33.75 14.77
N GLY A 699 6.10 32.55 14.25
CA GLY A 699 7.17 31.71 13.70
C GLY A 699 8.18 31.06 14.65
N GLY A 700 8.07 29.73 14.75
CA GLY A 700 9.21 28.82 14.62
C GLY A 700 10.16 28.66 15.80
N GLY A 701 10.66 27.43 15.96
CA GLY A 701 11.94 27.18 16.62
C GLY A 701 11.89 26.41 17.93
N TYR A 702 12.10 25.10 17.81
CA TYR A 702 13.05 24.31 18.60
C TYR A 702 13.47 24.89 19.98
N ARG A 703 13.03 24.23 21.06
CA ARG A 703 13.69 24.32 22.36
C ARG A 703 14.59 23.11 22.57
N GLY A 704 15.89 23.37 22.55
CA GLY A 704 16.89 22.57 23.25
C GLY A 704 17.43 23.31 24.49
N ARG A 705 18.09 22.52 25.36
CA ARG A 705 18.91 22.84 26.56
C ARG A 705 18.13 22.93 27.88
N GLY A 706 18.63 22.41 29.01
CA GLY A 706 19.99 21.96 29.35
C GLY A 706 20.00 20.89 30.44
N ARG A 707 21.06 20.08 30.49
CA ARG A 707 22.27 20.24 31.33
C ARG A 707 22.18 19.47 32.66
N GLY A 708 22.64 18.22 32.64
CA GLY A 708 23.24 17.54 33.79
C GLY A 708 24.76 17.48 33.59
N ARG A 709 25.51 18.04 34.53
CA ARG A 709 26.98 17.97 34.59
C ARG A 709 27.39 16.58 35.10
N GLY A 710 28.33 15.92 34.41
CA GLY A 710 29.09 14.79 34.91
C GLY A 710 30.49 14.83 34.28
N ARG A 711 31.49 15.12 35.10
CA ARG A 711 32.91 15.15 34.75
C ARG A 711 33.42 13.70 34.58
N GLY A 712 34.27 13.45 33.59
CA GLY A 712 34.97 12.18 33.46
C GLY A 712 35.85 12.10 32.20
N ALA A 713 37.06 12.67 32.33
CA ALA A 713 38.33 12.36 31.67
C ALA A 713 38.42 11.99 30.16
N ASP A 714 39.28 12.76 29.50
CA ASP A 714 39.97 12.58 28.22
C ASP A 714 40.41 11.15 27.87
N VAL A 715 40.40 10.80 26.57
CA VAL A 715 41.60 10.56 25.74
C VAL A 715 41.20 10.60 24.25
N TYR A 716 41.85 11.49 23.50
CA TYR A 716 41.90 11.55 22.03
C TYR A 716 42.54 10.29 21.43
N ASN A 717 42.02 9.78 20.30
CA ASN A 717 42.88 9.56 19.13
C ASN A 717 42.14 9.38 17.81
N LEU A 718 42.60 10.17 16.84
CA LEU A 718 42.39 10.09 15.40
C LEU A 718 43.17 8.91 14.81
N ARG A 719 42.65 8.36 13.70
CA ARG A 719 43.32 7.96 12.43
C ARG A 719 42.32 7.08 11.66
N ARG A 720 41.83 7.42 10.46
CA ARG A 720 42.52 7.62 9.17
C ARG A 720 43.67 6.63 8.96
N THR A 721 43.33 5.50 8.36
CA THR A 721 43.92 4.94 7.12
C THR A 721 42.89 4.04 6.49
#